data_AF-A0A2T0V6A4-F1
#
_entry.id   AF-A0A2T0V6A4-F1
#
_cell.length_a   1.000
_cell.length_b   1.000
_cell.length_c   1.000
_cell.angle_alpha   90.00
_cell.angle_beta   90.00
_cell.angle_gamma   90.00
#
_symmetry.space_group_name_H-M   'P 1'
#
loop_
_entity.id
_entity.type
_entity.pdbx_description
1 polymer ?
#
loop_
_entity_poly.entity_id
_entity_poly.type
_entity_poly.pdbx_seq_one_letter_code
_entity_poly.pdbx_strand_id
1 'polypeptide(L)'
;MTSVRSPAAKRSPCTEQRLVIVGLGLIGGSLAAALRVSGFKGVIAACDPDPDEVARGIEMGLVNEGGVDLAAQVVDATMVVLAVPVLAMESVLVALADALPLAANNVVLTDVGSTKATIRASAINAFGRVPPNMVLGHPIAGSEKSGVAAANPALYVRHSVILTPEPDVDPDALQRVRALWQACGADVLEMDVERHDQVLARTSHLPHLLAFSLVDTLARQDERLEIFRYAAGGFRDFTRIAGSDPVMWRDIFVANREAVLASLDDFEAGLARLRQAVEGGDSDALIATFDRASHARHYFDTLLNKTSYQAEYNMQPQGKVTYRVHPGGEAKGRLRVPGDKSMSHRSIMLGALAEGVTEVKGFLEGEDSLATLQAFREMGVAIEGPHQGRVTIHGVGMHGLKAPSGPLYVGNSGTAMRLFAGLLAGQAFDSELTGDESLTKRPMARVADPLRLMGATIDTAEGGRPPLRIKGGASLKGVFYDMPMASAQVKSCLLLAGLYAEGETRVREPAPTRDHTERMLNGFGYAVSREEDTCWLQGGGKLSAGPIDVPSDISSATFFLVAAAITPGADITLEHVGINPTRIGVINILTLMGADLALENEREVGGEPVADIRIRYAPLNGIDIPVEQVPLAIDEFPALFIAAANASGTTRLRGAEELRVKESDRIQAMADGLAVLGVEHTVVEDGIDIVGNGSGDTPSYGGGRVDSLGDHRIAMAFAIAALRAGDDIVIDDCANVATSFPSFVELANRIGMSVNVEGGHD
;
A
#
# COMPACT_ATOMS: atom_id res chain seq x y z
N MET A 1 2.35 34.60 -2.75
CA MET A 1 1.86 33.65 -1.73
C MET A 1 0.40 33.35 -2.04
N THR A 2 0.17 32.35 -2.88
CA THR A 2 -1.15 31.96 -3.41
C THR A 2 -1.18 30.45 -3.35
N SER A 3 -1.89 29.90 -2.37
CA SER A 3 -1.98 28.45 -2.15
C SER A 3 -2.74 27.80 -3.31
N VAL A 4 -2.07 26.91 -4.04
CA VAL A 4 -2.67 26.13 -5.12
C VAL A 4 -3.66 25.14 -4.50
N ARG A 5 -4.95 25.29 -4.84
CA ARG A 5 -6.05 24.43 -4.40
C ARG A 5 -6.00 23.11 -5.16
N SER A 6 -6.03 21.99 -4.44
CA SER A 6 -6.33 20.65 -4.97
C SER A 6 -7.72 20.63 -5.63
N PRO A 7 -7.98 19.81 -6.68
CA PRO A 7 -9.29 19.78 -7.33
C PRO A 7 -10.33 19.19 -6.37
N ALA A 8 -11.30 20.01 -5.99
CA ALA A 8 -12.43 19.55 -5.17
C ALA A 8 -13.20 18.46 -5.92
N ALA A 9 -13.49 17.34 -5.24
CA ALA A 9 -14.53 16.41 -5.67
C ALA A 9 -15.79 17.20 -6.04
N LYS A 10 -16.46 16.83 -7.14
CA LYS A 10 -17.68 17.52 -7.63
C LYS A 10 -18.67 17.66 -6.47
N ARG A 11 -18.78 18.87 -5.90
CA ARG A 11 -19.70 19.19 -4.81
C ARG A 11 -21.11 19.20 -5.39
N SER A 12 -21.92 18.21 -5.01
CA SER A 12 -23.34 18.24 -5.31
C SER A 12 -23.99 19.39 -4.52
N PRO A 13 -24.66 20.35 -5.19
CA PRO A 13 -25.32 21.44 -4.47
C PRO A 13 -26.52 20.91 -3.68
N CYS A 14 -26.69 21.38 -2.44
CA CYS A 14 -27.92 21.16 -1.68
C CYS A 14 -29.04 22.05 -2.25
N THR A 15 -30.13 21.44 -2.70
CA THR A 15 -31.25 22.11 -3.41
C THR A 15 -32.53 22.20 -2.59
N GLU A 16 -32.47 21.99 -1.27
CA GLU A 16 -33.62 22.10 -0.38
C GLU A 16 -34.25 23.51 -0.42
N GLN A 17 -35.58 23.58 -0.42
CA GLN A 17 -36.29 24.86 -0.42
C GLN A 17 -36.42 25.42 0.99
N ARG A 18 -36.72 24.56 1.96
CA ARG A 18 -36.89 24.91 3.37
C ARG A 18 -36.34 23.80 4.26
N LEU A 19 -35.26 24.10 4.95
CA LEU A 19 -34.59 23.19 5.89
C LEU A 19 -34.84 23.66 7.33
N VAL A 20 -35.33 22.77 8.19
CA VAL A 20 -35.56 23.04 9.62
C VAL A 20 -34.49 22.31 10.44
N ILE A 21 -33.78 23.03 11.29
CA ILE A 21 -32.82 22.47 12.25
C ILE A 21 -33.47 22.49 13.63
N VAL A 22 -33.69 21.32 14.22
CA VAL A 22 -34.24 21.16 15.57
C VAL A 22 -33.07 20.96 16.54
N GLY A 23 -32.78 21.96 17.36
CA GLY A 23 -31.58 22.07 18.19
C GLY A 23 -30.46 22.80 17.43
N LEU A 24 -30.20 24.06 17.76
CA LEU A 24 -29.08 24.79 17.15
C LEU A 24 -27.77 24.32 17.78
N GLY A 25 -27.51 24.65 19.04
CA GLY A 25 -26.26 24.26 19.72
C GLY A 25 -24.99 24.43 18.86
N LEU A 26 -23.94 23.65 19.17
CA LEU A 26 -22.73 23.63 18.35
C LEU A 26 -22.99 22.99 16.98
N ILE A 27 -23.61 21.80 16.96
CA ILE A 27 -23.72 20.96 15.75
C ILE A 27 -24.71 21.57 14.75
N GLY A 28 -25.96 21.81 15.16
CA GLY A 28 -26.98 22.43 14.31
C GLY A 28 -26.59 23.84 13.85
N GLY A 29 -26.02 24.65 14.74
CA GLY A 29 -25.50 25.99 14.42
C GLY A 29 -24.36 25.94 13.40
N SER A 30 -23.42 25.00 13.55
CA SER A 30 -22.34 24.79 12.58
C SER A 30 -22.84 24.27 11.24
N LEU A 31 -23.93 23.49 11.22
CA LEU A 31 -24.56 23.03 9.98
C LEU A 31 -25.18 24.20 9.22
N ALA A 32 -25.93 25.07 9.92
CA ALA A 32 -26.45 26.30 9.34
C ALA A 32 -25.30 27.18 8.78
N ALA A 33 -24.24 27.37 9.56
CA ALA A 33 -23.06 28.14 9.14
C ALA A 33 -22.37 27.56 7.88
N ALA A 34 -22.17 26.24 7.84
CA ALA A 34 -21.54 25.55 6.72
C ALA A 34 -22.37 25.68 5.44
N LEU A 35 -23.71 25.53 5.53
CA LEU A 35 -24.62 25.70 4.39
C LEU A 35 -24.64 27.13 3.85
N ARG A 36 -24.53 28.14 4.72
CA ARG A 36 -24.39 29.53 4.27
C ARG A 36 -23.11 29.73 3.47
N VAL A 37 -21.99 29.20 3.95
CA VAL A 37 -20.69 29.28 3.26
C VAL A 37 -20.69 28.48 1.96
N SER A 38 -21.42 27.36 1.89
CA SER A 38 -21.55 26.57 0.67
C SER A 38 -22.43 27.21 -0.40
N GLY A 39 -23.10 28.33 -0.09
CA GLY A 39 -23.96 29.07 -1.01
C GLY A 39 -25.41 28.58 -1.08
N PHE A 40 -25.90 27.87 -0.06
CA PHE A 40 -27.28 27.41 0.04
C PHE A 40 -28.29 28.56 -0.16
N LYS A 41 -29.27 28.37 -1.04
CA LYS A 41 -30.23 29.41 -1.47
C LYS A 41 -31.61 29.29 -0.81
N GLY A 42 -31.91 28.17 -0.16
CA GLY A 42 -33.17 27.95 0.52
C GLY A 42 -33.27 28.67 1.88
N VAL A 43 -34.43 28.53 2.50
CA VAL A 43 -34.71 29.02 3.85
C VAL A 43 -34.18 28.01 4.87
N ILE A 44 -33.41 28.48 5.86
CA ILE A 44 -33.01 27.69 7.03
C ILE A 44 -33.81 28.22 8.22
N ALA A 45 -34.69 27.41 8.80
CA ALA A 45 -35.42 27.70 10.02
C ALA A 45 -34.85 26.92 11.21
N ALA A 46 -34.94 27.48 12.41
CA ALA A 46 -34.51 26.83 13.64
C ALA A 46 -35.67 26.54 14.60
N CYS A 47 -35.64 25.39 15.26
CA CYS A 47 -36.47 25.11 16.42
C CYS A 47 -35.57 24.75 17.60
N ASP A 48 -35.60 25.55 18.66
CA ASP A 48 -34.81 25.29 19.87
C ASP A 48 -35.67 25.62 21.10
N PRO A 49 -35.63 24.82 22.19
CA PRO A 49 -36.34 25.17 23.43
C PRO A 49 -35.83 26.47 24.06
N ASP A 50 -34.59 26.89 23.77
CA ASP A 50 -34.04 28.16 24.22
C ASP A 50 -34.30 29.29 23.18
N PRO A 51 -35.20 30.25 23.46
CA PRO A 51 -35.47 31.35 22.53
C PRO A 51 -34.26 32.26 22.32
N ASP A 52 -33.31 32.34 23.27
CA ASP A 52 -32.12 33.17 23.14
C ASP A 52 -31.14 32.57 22.11
N GLU A 53 -31.04 31.23 22.02
CA GLU A 53 -30.23 30.54 21.01
C GLU A 53 -30.81 30.75 19.60
N VAL A 54 -32.14 30.74 19.45
CA VAL A 54 -32.81 31.08 18.18
C VAL A 54 -32.53 32.53 17.78
N ALA A 55 -32.74 33.48 18.71
CA ALA A 55 -32.52 34.90 18.44
C ALA A 55 -31.06 35.17 18.03
N ARG A 56 -30.10 34.53 18.70
CA ARG A 56 -28.68 34.63 18.39
C ARG A 56 -28.33 34.01 17.03
N GLY A 57 -28.92 32.86 16.69
CA GLY A 57 -28.75 32.25 15.37
C GLY A 57 -29.23 33.14 14.22
N ILE A 58 -30.31 33.90 14.43
CA ILE A 58 -30.83 34.90 13.48
C ILE A 58 -29.90 36.11 13.41
N GLU A 59 -29.47 36.65 14.55
CA GLU A 59 -28.55 37.80 14.64
C GLU A 59 -27.21 37.52 13.94
N MET A 60 -26.69 36.30 14.09
CA MET A 60 -25.47 35.84 13.42
C MET A 60 -25.66 35.54 11.92
N GLY A 61 -26.89 35.62 11.40
CA GLY A 61 -27.22 35.31 10.00
C GLY A 61 -27.12 33.83 9.64
N LEU A 62 -27.10 32.94 10.65
CA LEU A 62 -27.02 31.49 10.43
C LEU A 62 -28.36 30.96 9.90
N VAL A 63 -29.46 31.36 10.53
CA VAL A 63 -30.83 30.97 10.17
C VAL A 63 -31.65 32.19 9.74
N ASN A 64 -32.66 31.97 8.91
CA ASN A 64 -33.55 33.02 8.41
C ASN A 64 -34.62 33.38 9.45
N GLU A 65 -35.13 32.38 10.15
CA GLU A 65 -36.23 32.46 11.10
C GLU A 65 -36.16 31.28 12.08
N GLY A 66 -36.99 31.32 13.12
CA GLY A 66 -37.09 30.22 14.07
C GLY A 66 -38.01 30.52 15.24
N GLY A 67 -38.22 29.53 16.10
CA GLY A 67 -38.99 29.66 17.32
C GLY A 67 -38.99 28.40 18.18
N VAL A 68 -39.72 28.41 19.29
CA VAL A 68 -39.78 27.28 20.23
C VAL A 68 -40.85 26.25 19.87
N ASP A 69 -41.81 26.60 19.00
CA ASP A 69 -42.92 25.74 18.58
C ASP A 69 -42.56 24.95 17.32
N LEU A 70 -42.29 23.64 17.49
CA LEU A 70 -41.93 22.74 16.40
C LEU A 70 -43.00 22.68 15.31
N ALA A 71 -44.29 22.65 15.66
CA ALA A 71 -45.37 22.54 14.69
C ALA A 71 -45.43 23.75 13.75
N ALA A 72 -45.16 24.95 14.28
CA ALA A 72 -45.05 26.16 13.48
C ALA A 72 -43.81 26.16 12.57
N GLN A 73 -42.68 25.59 13.03
CA GLN A 73 -41.43 25.62 12.25
C GLN A 73 -41.42 24.64 11.08
N VAL A 74 -42.07 23.48 11.22
CA VAL A 74 -42.06 22.42 10.19
C VAL A 74 -43.02 22.65 9.03
N VAL A 75 -43.85 23.69 9.08
CA VAL A 75 -44.75 24.05 7.97
C VAL A 75 -43.97 24.19 6.67
N ASP A 76 -44.41 23.49 5.62
CA ASP A 76 -43.77 23.44 4.29
C ASP A 76 -42.29 23.02 4.28
N ALA A 77 -41.78 22.42 5.36
CA ALA A 77 -40.39 21.98 5.42
C ALA A 77 -40.14 20.84 4.43
N THR A 78 -39.10 20.98 3.60
CA THR A 78 -38.66 19.93 2.68
C THR A 78 -37.60 19.03 3.29
N MET A 79 -36.91 19.49 4.35
CA MET A 79 -35.98 18.68 5.15
C MET A 79 -36.00 19.11 6.63
N VAL A 80 -35.96 18.14 7.55
CA VAL A 80 -35.84 18.37 8.99
C VAL A 80 -34.59 17.63 9.51
N VAL A 81 -33.70 18.37 10.17
CA VAL A 81 -32.48 17.85 10.79
C VAL A 81 -32.61 17.91 12.31
N LEU A 82 -32.55 16.76 12.97
CA LEU A 82 -32.62 16.63 14.42
C LEU A 82 -31.22 16.70 15.03
N ALA A 83 -30.90 17.84 15.63
CA ALA A 83 -29.64 18.18 16.27
C ALA A 83 -29.80 18.40 17.79
N VAL A 84 -30.57 17.51 18.43
CA VAL A 84 -30.80 17.47 19.88
C VAL A 84 -29.99 16.36 20.55
N PRO A 85 -29.76 16.41 21.88
CA PRO A 85 -29.16 15.30 22.62
C PRO A 85 -29.89 13.98 22.38
N VAL A 86 -29.15 12.87 22.33
CA VAL A 86 -29.70 11.52 22.04
C VAL A 86 -30.89 11.17 22.94
N LEU A 87 -30.82 11.48 24.24
CA LEU A 87 -31.91 11.16 25.18
C LEU A 87 -33.15 12.05 25.01
N ALA A 88 -33.02 13.19 24.32
CA ALA A 88 -34.16 14.05 23.97
C ALA A 88 -34.82 13.62 22.64
N MET A 89 -34.14 12.81 21.84
CA MET A 89 -34.54 12.46 20.47
C MET A 89 -35.94 11.84 20.40
N GLU A 90 -36.29 10.96 21.34
CA GLU A 90 -37.61 10.31 21.36
C GLU A 90 -38.75 11.30 21.54
N SER A 91 -38.65 12.21 22.51
CA SER A 91 -39.67 13.24 22.74
C SER A 91 -39.85 14.15 21.52
N VAL A 92 -38.74 14.48 20.84
CA VAL A 92 -38.76 15.31 19.63
C VAL A 92 -39.36 14.56 18.45
N LEU A 93 -39.03 13.27 18.28
CA LEU A 93 -39.62 12.42 17.23
C LEU A 93 -41.12 12.23 17.44
N VAL A 94 -41.59 12.08 18.68
CA VAL A 94 -43.03 12.01 19.00
C VAL A 94 -43.73 13.32 18.64
N ALA A 95 -43.18 14.47 19.06
CA ALA A 95 -43.74 15.77 18.70
C ALA A 95 -43.69 16.03 17.18
N LEU A 96 -42.63 15.58 16.51
CA LEU A 96 -42.50 15.67 15.07
C LEU A 96 -43.53 14.78 14.36
N ALA A 97 -43.84 13.59 14.88
CA ALA A 97 -44.84 12.71 14.29
C ALA A 97 -46.22 13.37 14.24
N ASP A 98 -46.60 14.10 15.29
CA ASP A 98 -47.85 14.87 15.34
C ASP A 98 -47.84 16.06 14.36
N ALA A 99 -46.68 16.69 14.17
CA ALA A 99 -46.52 17.87 13.32
C ALA A 99 -46.21 17.57 11.85
N LEU A 100 -45.77 16.35 11.52
CA LEU A 100 -45.33 15.95 10.19
C LEU A 100 -46.37 16.18 9.08
N PRO A 101 -47.70 16.05 9.32
CA PRO A 101 -48.72 16.38 8.32
C PRO A 101 -48.72 17.85 7.86
N LEU A 102 -48.06 18.76 8.60
CA LEU A 102 -47.91 20.17 8.24
C LEU A 102 -46.69 20.43 7.33
N ALA A 103 -45.76 19.48 7.24
CA ALA A 103 -44.57 19.59 6.40
C ALA A 103 -44.89 19.36 4.91
N ALA A 104 -43.91 19.58 4.04
CA ALA A 104 -44.08 19.28 2.62
C ALA A 104 -44.29 17.78 2.40
N ASN A 105 -45.07 17.42 1.37
CA ASN A 105 -45.37 16.00 1.04
C ASN A 105 -44.11 15.15 0.75
N ASN A 106 -42.99 15.79 0.39
CA ASN A 106 -41.69 15.17 0.10
C ASN A 106 -40.64 15.47 1.19
N VAL A 107 -41.07 15.75 2.42
CA VAL A 107 -40.16 16.03 3.54
C VAL A 107 -39.18 14.87 3.76
N VAL A 108 -37.91 15.18 4.00
CA VAL A 108 -36.86 14.22 4.38
C VAL A 108 -36.43 14.47 5.82
N LEU A 109 -36.30 13.41 6.60
CA LEU A 109 -35.87 13.46 8.00
C LEU A 109 -34.44 12.95 8.13
N THR A 110 -33.62 13.62 8.94
CA THR A 110 -32.29 13.13 9.31
C THR A 110 -31.96 13.58 10.73
N ASP A 111 -30.95 12.95 11.31
CA ASP A 111 -30.43 13.30 12.62
C ASP A 111 -28.90 13.53 12.57
N VAL A 112 -28.33 13.91 13.72
CA VAL A 112 -26.87 14.07 13.93
C VAL A 112 -26.35 13.30 15.17
N GLY A 113 -27.20 12.50 15.81
CA GLY A 113 -26.92 11.86 17.09
C GLY A 113 -25.88 10.74 17.00
N SER A 114 -25.18 10.52 18.10
CA SER A 114 -23.98 9.66 18.14
C SER A 114 -24.23 8.17 18.34
N THR A 115 -25.49 7.75 18.55
CA THR A 115 -25.87 6.34 18.79
C THR A 115 -27.09 5.97 17.95
N LYS A 116 -26.90 5.14 16.93
CA LYS A 116 -27.90 4.93 15.88
C LYS A 116 -28.97 3.95 16.29
N ALA A 117 -28.65 2.93 17.09
CA ALA A 117 -29.64 1.95 17.55
C ALA A 117 -30.71 2.61 18.44
N THR A 118 -30.29 3.53 19.32
CA THR A 118 -31.23 4.28 20.17
C THR A 118 -32.17 5.15 19.34
N ILE A 119 -31.64 5.86 18.33
CA ILE A 119 -32.42 6.77 17.49
C ILE A 119 -33.37 5.98 16.59
N ARG A 120 -32.92 4.85 16.05
CA ARG A 120 -33.76 3.89 15.33
C ARG A 120 -34.94 3.41 16.19
N ALA A 121 -34.67 3.02 17.43
CA ALA A 121 -35.71 2.59 18.37
C ALA A 121 -36.69 3.74 18.69
N SER A 122 -36.20 4.96 18.91
CA SER A 122 -37.04 6.14 19.12
C SER A 122 -37.93 6.45 17.90
N ALA A 123 -37.40 6.30 16.68
CA ALA A 123 -38.18 6.46 15.46
C ALA A 123 -39.28 5.40 15.33
N ILE A 124 -38.97 4.13 15.64
CA ILE A 124 -39.97 3.06 15.68
C ILE A 124 -41.04 3.35 16.74
N ASN A 125 -40.68 3.84 17.92
CA ASN A 125 -41.65 4.19 18.96
C ASN A 125 -42.58 5.34 18.52
N ALA A 126 -42.03 6.37 17.86
CA ALA A 126 -42.79 7.53 17.43
C ALA A 126 -43.68 7.27 16.20
N PHE A 127 -43.19 6.50 15.22
CA PHE A 127 -43.83 6.31 13.91
C PHE A 127 -44.36 4.89 13.67
N GLY A 128 -44.14 3.95 14.59
CA GLY A 128 -44.44 2.51 14.44
C GLY A 128 -43.44 1.73 13.60
N ARG A 129 -42.65 2.41 12.78
CA ARG A 129 -41.51 1.90 11.99
C ARG A 129 -40.56 3.06 11.70
N VAL A 130 -39.34 2.80 11.23
CA VAL A 130 -38.52 3.88 10.67
C VAL A 130 -39.18 4.34 9.36
N PRO A 131 -39.51 5.64 9.19
CA PRO A 131 -40.09 6.12 7.95
C PRO A 131 -39.10 5.97 6.77
N PRO A 132 -39.53 5.56 5.55
CA PRO A 132 -38.65 5.43 4.39
C PRO A 132 -37.92 6.73 4.01
N ASN A 133 -38.50 7.88 4.34
CA ASN A 133 -37.92 9.21 4.13
C ASN A 133 -37.02 9.69 5.28
N MET A 134 -36.70 8.82 6.25
CA MET A 134 -35.78 9.11 7.35
C MET A 134 -34.44 8.42 7.11
N VAL A 135 -33.37 9.21 7.10
CA VAL A 135 -31.99 8.74 6.93
C VAL A 135 -31.21 9.11 8.18
N LEU A 136 -30.73 8.12 8.93
CA LEU A 136 -29.98 8.41 10.14
C LEU A 136 -28.54 8.82 9.81
N GLY A 137 -28.02 9.84 10.50
CA GLY A 137 -26.72 10.44 10.19
C GLY A 137 -25.90 10.82 11.44
N HIS A 138 -24.60 10.57 11.44
CA HIS A 138 -23.70 10.96 12.53
C HIS A 138 -22.47 11.70 11.97
N PRO A 139 -22.38 13.03 12.14
CA PRO A 139 -21.15 13.74 11.84
C PRO A 139 -20.09 13.42 12.90
N ILE A 140 -18.95 12.88 12.46
CA ILE A 140 -17.79 12.63 13.32
C ILE A 140 -16.97 13.92 13.43
N ALA A 141 -17.60 14.94 14.03
CA ALA A 141 -17.02 16.25 14.23
C ALA A 141 -17.58 16.87 15.51
N GLY A 142 -16.73 17.58 16.26
CA GLY A 142 -17.13 18.19 17.52
C GLY A 142 -16.04 19.08 18.10
N SER A 143 -16.42 19.90 19.08
CA SER A 143 -15.53 20.75 19.87
C SER A 143 -15.97 20.73 21.32
N GLU A 144 -15.04 21.01 22.22
CA GLU A 144 -15.24 21.27 23.64
C GLU A 144 -16.09 22.51 23.95
N LYS A 145 -16.43 23.31 22.93
CA LYS A 145 -17.28 24.50 23.04
C LYS A 145 -18.75 24.16 22.83
N SER A 146 -19.64 24.91 23.49
CA SER A 146 -21.09 24.67 23.45
C SER A 146 -21.88 25.90 22.95
N GLY A 147 -23.11 25.66 22.49
CA GLY A 147 -24.05 26.71 22.05
C GLY A 147 -23.81 27.22 20.63
N VAL A 148 -24.79 27.93 20.08
CA VAL A 148 -24.79 28.47 18.71
C VAL A 148 -23.69 29.51 18.50
N ALA A 149 -23.28 30.22 19.56
CA ALA A 149 -22.17 31.17 19.52
C ALA A 149 -20.83 30.50 19.16
N ALA A 150 -20.70 29.19 19.40
CA ALA A 150 -19.52 28.40 19.04
C ALA A 150 -19.60 27.80 17.62
N ALA A 151 -20.65 28.11 16.84
CA ALA A 151 -20.84 27.60 15.49
C ALA A 151 -19.60 27.85 14.62
N ASN A 152 -19.13 26.79 13.95
CA ASN A 152 -17.96 26.82 13.09
C ASN A 152 -18.34 26.39 11.66
N PRO A 153 -18.27 27.29 10.66
CA PRO A 153 -18.63 26.95 9.27
C PRO A 153 -17.71 25.91 8.63
N ALA A 154 -16.53 25.67 9.20
CA ALA A 154 -15.57 24.67 8.71
C ALA A 154 -15.63 23.34 9.50
N LEU A 155 -16.55 23.19 10.47
CA LEU A 155 -16.56 22.05 11.40
C LEU A 155 -16.56 20.69 10.69
N TYR A 156 -17.28 20.58 9.57
CA TYR A 156 -17.46 19.33 8.84
C TYR A 156 -16.48 19.14 7.68
N VAL A 157 -15.66 20.14 7.37
CA VAL A 157 -14.75 20.08 6.22
C VAL A 157 -13.73 18.96 6.43
N ARG A 158 -13.67 17.99 5.50
CA ARG A 158 -12.81 16.79 5.57
C ARG A 158 -13.02 15.94 6.82
N HIS A 159 -14.18 16.06 7.47
CA HIS A 159 -14.60 15.15 8.52
C HIS A 159 -15.60 14.14 7.96
N SER A 160 -15.60 12.94 8.51
CA SER A 160 -16.52 11.90 8.08
C SER A 160 -17.93 12.14 8.63
N VAL A 161 -18.94 11.93 7.80
CA VAL A 161 -20.34 11.79 8.23
C VAL A 161 -20.79 10.38 7.86
N ILE A 162 -21.27 9.63 8.84
CA ILE A 162 -21.74 8.26 8.63
C ILE A 162 -23.26 8.27 8.50
N LEU A 163 -23.77 7.79 7.38
CA LEU A 163 -25.19 7.52 7.18
C LEU A 163 -25.47 6.04 7.44
N THR A 164 -26.60 5.73 8.07
CA THR A 164 -27.02 4.34 8.32
C THR A 164 -28.39 4.09 7.69
N PRO A 165 -28.45 3.89 6.36
CA PRO A 165 -29.71 3.67 5.66
C PRO A 165 -30.38 2.35 6.07
N GLU A 166 -31.70 2.37 6.27
CA GLU A 166 -32.50 1.16 6.42
C GLU A 166 -32.67 0.43 5.06
N PRO A 167 -32.94 -0.89 5.04
CA PRO A 167 -33.14 -1.63 3.80
C PRO A 167 -34.26 -1.09 2.90
N ASP A 168 -35.29 -0.46 3.48
CA ASP A 168 -36.43 0.12 2.77
C ASP A 168 -36.37 1.66 2.65
N VAL A 169 -35.19 2.27 2.86
CA VAL A 169 -35.00 3.71 2.71
C VAL A 169 -35.32 4.17 1.28
N ASP A 170 -35.93 5.34 1.15
CA ASP A 170 -36.13 6.00 -0.13
C ASP A 170 -34.77 6.45 -0.70
N PRO A 171 -34.35 5.98 -1.89
CA PRO A 171 -33.10 6.38 -2.51
C PRO A 171 -32.98 7.89 -2.73
N ASP A 172 -34.09 8.60 -2.95
CA ASP A 172 -34.08 10.07 -3.09
C ASP A 172 -33.76 10.74 -1.75
N ALA A 173 -34.37 10.27 -0.66
CA ALA A 173 -34.09 10.77 0.68
C ALA A 173 -32.61 10.57 1.05
N LEU A 174 -32.05 9.39 0.77
CA LEU A 174 -30.64 9.08 1.00
C LEU A 174 -29.72 10.02 0.20
N GLN A 175 -30.02 10.23 -1.08
CA GLN A 175 -29.23 11.11 -1.94
C GLN A 175 -29.31 12.58 -1.50
N ARG A 176 -30.45 13.04 -1.00
CA ARG A 176 -30.65 14.41 -0.49
C ARG A 176 -29.86 14.65 0.81
N VAL A 177 -29.88 13.71 1.75
CA VAL A 177 -29.07 13.80 2.98
C VAL A 177 -27.58 13.70 2.66
N ARG A 178 -27.18 12.84 1.72
CA ARG A 178 -25.80 12.80 1.23
C ARG A 178 -25.37 14.14 0.63
N ALA A 179 -26.20 14.76 -0.21
CA ALA A 179 -25.91 16.06 -0.81
C ALA A 179 -25.80 17.19 0.23
N LEU A 180 -26.61 17.15 1.29
CA LEU A 180 -26.51 18.09 2.42
C LEU A 180 -25.10 18.11 3.02
N TRP A 181 -24.58 16.93 3.39
CA TRP A 181 -23.28 16.80 4.03
C TRP A 181 -22.12 17.07 3.07
N GLN A 182 -22.23 16.63 1.81
CA GLN A 182 -21.24 16.94 0.77
C GLN A 182 -21.15 18.45 0.47
N ALA A 183 -22.28 19.16 0.51
CA ALA A 183 -22.28 20.62 0.37
C ALA A 183 -21.52 21.31 1.50
N CYS A 184 -21.55 20.74 2.71
CA CYS A 184 -20.80 21.19 3.87
C CYS A 184 -19.31 20.80 3.83
N GLY A 185 -18.88 20.03 2.81
CA GLY A 185 -17.49 19.58 2.64
C GLY A 185 -17.11 18.34 3.45
N ALA A 186 -18.09 17.58 3.92
CA ALA A 186 -17.88 16.32 4.62
C ALA A 186 -17.66 15.14 3.67
N ASP A 187 -16.92 14.14 4.15
CA ASP A 187 -16.77 12.85 3.47
C ASP A 187 -17.87 11.90 3.98
N VAL A 188 -18.80 11.54 3.10
CA VAL A 188 -19.98 10.74 3.49
C VAL A 188 -19.70 9.25 3.32
N LEU A 189 -19.85 8.51 4.41
CA LEU A 189 -19.68 7.06 4.50
C LEU A 189 -21.02 6.40 4.85
N GLU A 190 -21.15 5.11 4.56
CA GLU A 190 -22.35 4.33 4.88
C GLU A 190 -21.98 3.05 5.65
N MET A 191 -22.82 2.68 6.63
CA MET A 191 -22.74 1.39 7.32
C MET A 191 -24.06 1.07 8.04
N ASP A 192 -24.23 -0.18 8.46
CA ASP A 192 -25.42 -0.60 9.21
C ASP A 192 -25.44 0.00 10.63
N VAL A 193 -26.64 0.14 11.19
CA VAL A 193 -26.88 0.73 12.52
C VAL A 193 -26.09 0.02 13.62
N GLU A 194 -26.16 -1.31 13.66
CA GLU A 194 -25.47 -2.11 14.68
C GLU A 194 -23.95 -2.02 14.52
N ARG A 195 -23.48 -1.98 13.26
CA ARG A 195 -22.05 -1.84 12.96
C ARG A 195 -21.52 -0.47 13.38
N HIS A 196 -22.29 0.59 13.14
CA HIS A 196 -21.96 1.94 13.58
C HIS A 196 -21.71 1.97 15.10
N ASP A 197 -22.68 1.53 15.88
CA ASP A 197 -22.60 1.62 17.35
C ASP A 197 -21.44 0.77 17.92
N GLN A 198 -21.16 -0.40 17.33
CA GLN A 198 -19.98 -1.21 17.67
C GLN A 198 -18.65 -0.52 17.35
N VAL A 199 -18.55 0.10 16.17
CA VAL A 199 -17.31 0.80 15.76
C VAL A 199 -17.07 1.98 16.68
N LEU A 200 -18.08 2.82 16.93
CA LEU A 200 -17.95 4.02 17.76
C LEU A 200 -17.71 3.67 19.23
N ALA A 201 -18.25 2.55 19.73
CA ALA A 201 -17.91 2.05 21.06
C ALA A 201 -16.40 1.83 21.22
N ARG A 202 -15.75 1.25 20.21
CA ARG A 202 -14.31 0.93 20.23
C ARG A 202 -13.42 2.13 19.94
N THR A 203 -13.79 2.97 18.97
CA THR A 203 -12.92 4.05 18.46
C THR A 203 -13.13 5.39 19.15
N SER A 204 -14.27 5.60 19.81
CA SER A 204 -14.63 6.86 20.46
C SER A 204 -14.99 6.68 21.92
N HIS A 205 -15.97 5.83 22.24
CA HIS A 205 -16.54 5.77 23.60
C HIS A 205 -15.58 5.15 24.61
N LEU A 206 -15.02 3.99 24.32
CA LEU A 206 -14.05 3.32 25.20
C LEU A 206 -12.83 4.21 25.49
N PRO A 207 -12.17 4.87 24.50
CA PRO A 207 -11.12 5.84 24.77
C PRO A 207 -11.51 6.94 25.78
N HIS A 208 -12.72 7.51 25.65
CA HIS A 208 -13.19 8.53 26.61
C HIS A 208 -13.41 7.93 28.00
N LEU A 209 -14.02 6.75 28.09
CA LEU A 209 -14.25 6.06 29.36
C LEU A 209 -12.92 5.79 30.09
N LEU A 210 -11.90 5.30 29.38
CA LEU A 210 -10.57 5.04 29.91
C LEU A 210 -9.86 6.33 30.32
N ALA A 211 -9.98 7.40 29.54
CA ALA A 211 -9.40 8.71 29.88
C ALA A 211 -10.03 9.29 31.15
N PHE A 212 -11.37 9.28 31.27
CA PHE A 212 -12.07 9.70 32.49
C PHE A 212 -11.64 8.85 33.70
N SER A 213 -11.61 7.52 33.55
CA SER A 213 -11.22 6.60 34.62
C SER A 213 -9.79 6.84 35.11
N LEU A 214 -8.84 7.05 34.21
CA LEU A 214 -7.44 7.32 34.57
C LEU A 214 -7.28 8.63 35.33
N VAL A 215 -7.92 9.72 34.85
CA VAL A 215 -7.86 11.03 35.51
C VAL A 215 -8.51 11.00 36.89
N ASP A 216 -9.70 10.40 37.01
CA ASP A 216 -10.43 10.26 38.28
C ASP A 216 -9.65 9.41 39.29
N THR A 217 -9.03 8.32 38.84
CA THR A 217 -8.19 7.45 39.69
C THR A 217 -7.02 8.22 40.30
N LEU A 218 -6.30 9.01 39.49
CA LEU A 218 -5.16 9.80 39.97
C LEU A 218 -5.60 10.96 40.87
N ALA A 219 -6.71 11.63 40.55
CA ALA A 219 -7.24 12.72 41.35
C ALA A 219 -7.69 12.27 42.75
N ARG A 220 -8.14 11.01 42.90
CA ARG A 220 -8.52 10.43 44.20
C ARG A 220 -7.33 9.98 45.05
N GLN A 221 -6.19 9.67 44.43
CA GLN A 221 -5.01 9.15 45.13
C GLN A 221 -4.09 10.26 45.68
N ASP A 222 -4.29 11.51 45.26
CA ASP A 222 -3.48 12.65 45.67
C ASP A 222 -4.36 13.89 45.93
N GLU A 223 -4.66 14.17 47.20
CA GLU A 223 -5.48 15.31 47.64
C GLU A 223 -4.92 16.68 47.18
N ARG A 224 -3.64 16.76 46.82
CA ARG A 224 -2.98 18.00 46.38
C ARG A 224 -2.77 18.08 44.86
N LEU A 225 -3.18 17.05 44.11
CA LEU A 225 -2.99 16.94 42.66
C LEU A 225 -1.51 17.13 42.24
N GLU A 226 -0.55 16.85 43.12
CA GLU A 226 0.88 17.01 42.86
C GLU A 226 1.37 16.00 41.81
N ILE A 227 0.73 14.83 41.73
CA ILE A 227 0.98 13.81 40.71
C ILE A 227 0.87 14.37 39.28
N PHE A 228 -0.01 15.35 39.05
CA PHE A 228 -0.15 16.01 37.75
C PHE A 228 1.02 16.95 37.40
N ARG A 229 1.83 17.38 38.38
CA ARG A 229 3.05 18.17 38.12
C ARG A 229 4.16 17.35 37.45
N TYR A 230 4.12 16.04 37.60
CA TYR A 230 5.07 15.11 37.00
C TYR A 230 4.56 14.48 35.69
N ALA A 231 3.34 14.81 35.28
CA ALA A 231 2.76 14.33 34.04
C ALA A 231 3.48 14.94 32.83
N ALA A 232 4.04 14.09 31.97
CA ALA A 232 4.70 14.47 30.72
C ALA A 232 3.70 14.57 29.55
N GLY A 233 4.20 14.93 28.35
CA GLY A 233 3.38 15.12 27.14
C GLY A 233 2.47 13.93 26.81
N GLY A 234 2.94 12.69 26.95
CA GLY A 234 2.14 11.49 26.66
C GLY A 234 0.90 11.34 27.55
N PHE A 235 0.99 11.73 28.82
CA PHE A 235 -0.19 11.74 29.71
C PHE A 235 -1.21 12.78 29.25
N ARG A 236 -0.75 14.01 28.99
CA ARG A 236 -1.61 15.10 28.49
C ARG A 236 -2.33 14.70 27.21
N ASP A 237 -1.64 14.06 26.27
CA ASP A 237 -2.20 13.71 24.97
C ASP A 237 -3.22 12.56 25.09
N PHE A 238 -2.94 11.55 25.94
CA PHE A 238 -3.87 10.45 26.21
C PHE A 238 -5.13 10.91 26.96
N THR A 239 -4.99 11.80 27.96
CA THR A 239 -6.11 12.27 28.79
C THR A 239 -6.78 13.54 28.27
N ARG A 240 -6.36 14.08 27.11
CA ARG A 240 -6.90 15.32 26.54
C ARG A 240 -8.42 15.31 26.44
N ILE A 241 -8.98 14.17 26.07
CA ILE A 241 -10.42 13.96 25.85
C ILE A 241 -11.24 13.83 27.15
N ALA A 242 -10.59 13.66 28.31
CA ALA A 242 -11.28 13.68 29.60
C ALA A 242 -11.79 15.09 29.97
N GLY A 243 -11.43 16.14 29.22
CA GLY A 243 -11.96 17.49 29.38
C GLY A 243 -13.32 17.72 28.69
N SER A 244 -13.90 16.70 28.04
CA SER A 244 -15.20 16.80 27.39
C SER A 244 -16.37 16.85 28.38
N ASP A 245 -17.56 17.26 27.91
CA ASP A 245 -18.74 17.44 28.76
C ASP A 245 -19.21 16.12 29.41
N PRO A 246 -19.29 16.05 30.76
CA PRO A 246 -19.60 14.81 31.46
C PRO A 246 -21.07 14.37 31.31
N VAL A 247 -21.99 15.30 31.07
CA VAL A 247 -23.43 14.99 30.91
C VAL A 247 -23.66 14.32 29.56
N MET A 248 -23.08 14.88 28.49
CA MET A 248 -23.11 14.29 27.15
C MET A 248 -22.51 12.88 27.14
N TRP A 249 -21.35 12.68 27.75
CA TRP A 249 -20.69 11.37 27.77
C TRP A 249 -21.43 10.34 28.60
N ARG A 250 -22.04 10.73 29.74
CA ARG A 250 -22.98 9.87 30.47
C ARG A 250 -24.08 9.37 29.55
N ASP A 251 -24.71 10.26 28.81
CA ASP A 251 -25.85 9.93 27.93
C ASP A 251 -25.42 8.99 26.80
N ILE A 252 -24.24 9.21 26.21
CA ILE A 252 -23.65 8.33 25.19
C ILE A 252 -23.39 6.92 25.75
N PHE A 253 -22.80 6.80 26.94
CA PHE A 253 -22.54 5.50 27.56
C PHE A 253 -23.81 4.76 27.92
N VAL A 254 -24.85 5.46 28.36
CA VAL A 254 -26.16 4.87 28.65
C VAL A 254 -26.84 4.40 27.36
N ALA A 255 -26.80 5.22 26.31
CA ALA A 255 -27.45 4.94 25.03
C ALA A 255 -26.75 3.80 24.24
N ASN A 256 -25.42 3.72 24.27
CA ASN A 256 -24.65 2.66 23.60
C ASN A 256 -24.08 1.62 24.57
N ARG A 257 -24.81 1.35 25.66
CA ARG A 257 -24.36 0.53 26.79
C ARG A 257 -23.84 -0.85 26.40
N GLU A 258 -24.57 -1.58 25.57
CA GLU A 258 -24.19 -2.96 25.22
C GLU A 258 -22.87 -3.02 24.45
N ALA A 259 -22.68 -2.18 23.43
CA ALA A 259 -21.45 -2.18 22.65
C ALA A 259 -20.25 -1.62 23.44
N VAL A 260 -20.50 -0.64 24.33
CA VAL A 260 -19.46 -0.10 25.23
C VAL A 260 -18.99 -1.17 26.21
N LEU A 261 -19.91 -1.92 26.83
CA LEU A 261 -19.57 -3.01 27.75
C LEU A 261 -18.78 -4.12 27.03
N ALA A 262 -19.23 -4.55 25.86
CA ALA A 262 -18.49 -5.54 25.07
C ALA A 262 -17.06 -5.06 24.71
N SER A 263 -16.91 -3.78 24.38
CA SER A 263 -15.59 -3.19 24.09
C SER A 263 -14.70 -3.08 25.33
N LEU A 264 -15.31 -2.82 26.49
CA LEU A 264 -14.61 -2.80 27.77
C LEU A 264 -14.11 -4.20 28.16
N ASP A 265 -14.94 -5.23 27.99
CA ASP A 265 -14.55 -6.62 28.24
C ASP A 265 -13.35 -7.05 27.36
N ASP A 266 -13.38 -6.71 26.08
CA ASP A 266 -12.27 -6.94 25.14
C ASP A 266 -10.96 -6.26 25.62
N PHE A 267 -11.07 -5.02 26.11
CA PHE A 267 -9.94 -4.26 26.65
C PHE A 267 -9.40 -4.84 27.95
N GLU A 268 -10.27 -5.20 28.89
CA GLU A 268 -9.90 -5.83 30.16
C GLU A 268 -9.14 -7.14 29.92
N ALA A 269 -9.59 -7.96 28.96
CA ALA A 269 -8.88 -9.17 28.57
C ALA A 269 -7.49 -8.87 28.00
N GLY A 270 -7.35 -7.80 27.20
CA GLY A 270 -6.05 -7.33 26.69
C GLY A 270 -5.11 -6.85 27.79
N LEU A 271 -5.63 -6.05 28.72
CA LEU A 271 -4.88 -5.53 29.86
C LEU A 271 -4.45 -6.65 30.81
N ALA A 272 -5.30 -7.66 31.03
CA ALA A 272 -4.97 -8.83 31.82
C ALA A 272 -3.81 -9.63 31.23
N ARG A 273 -3.74 -9.78 29.90
CA ARG A 273 -2.59 -10.42 29.22
C ARG A 273 -1.30 -9.64 29.41
N LEU A 274 -1.35 -8.31 29.25
CA LEU A 274 -0.19 -7.43 29.49
C LEU A 274 0.28 -7.53 30.94
N ARG A 275 -0.66 -7.50 31.90
CA ARG A 275 -0.35 -7.67 33.32
C ARG A 275 0.38 -8.98 33.58
N GLN A 276 -0.13 -10.11 33.05
CA GLN A 276 0.51 -11.42 33.22
C GLN A 276 1.93 -11.45 32.63
N ALA A 277 2.15 -10.86 31.46
CA ALA A 277 3.47 -10.78 30.84
C ALA A 277 4.45 -9.95 31.70
N VAL A 278 3.99 -8.83 32.28
CA VAL A 278 4.79 -8.03 33.22
C VAL A 278 5.10 -8.79 34.50
N GLU A 279 4.10 -9.43 35.12
CA GLU A 279 4.28 -10.22 36.36
C GLU A 279 5.24 -11.40 36.14
N GLY A 280 5.19 -12.03 34.96
CA GLY A 280 6.04 -13.16 34.59
C GLY A 280 7.44 -12.78 34.05
N GLY A 281 7.70 -11.50 33.76
CA GLY A 281 8.94 -11.08 33.09
C GLY A 281 9.07 -11.58 31.65
N ASP A 282 7.96 -11.85 30.98
CA ASP A 282 7.91 -12.42 29.62
C ASP A 282 8.17 -11.33 28.57
N SER A 283 9.45 -11.13 28.24
CA SER A 283 9.89 -10.11 27.29
C SER A 283 9.30 -10.32 25.89
N ASP A 284 9.15 -11.57 25.45
CA ASP A 284 8.69 -11.89 24.10
C ASP A 284 7.20 -11.56 23.94
N ALA A 285 6.38 -11.88 24.95
CA ALA A 285 4.97 -11.51 24.94
C ALA A 285 4.74 -9.99 24.97
N LEU A 286 5.59 -9.25 25.70
CA LEU A 286 5.56 -7.79 25.73
C LEU A 286 5.93 -7.20 24.37
N ILE A 287 7.06 -7.63 23.78
CA ILE A 287 7.51 -7.17 22.46
C ILE A 287 6.44 -7.47 21.42
N ALA A 288 5.91 -8.69 21.36
CA ALA A 288 4.88 -9.04 20.40
C ALA A 288 3.61 -8.18 20.52
N THR A 289 3.24 -7.79 21.75
CA THR A 289 2.07 -6.94 21.98
C THR A 289 2.34 -5.49 21.63
N PHE A 290 3.50 -4.96 22.00
CA PHE A 290 3.90 -3.59 21.68
C PHE A 290 4.13 -3.40 20.18
N ASP A 291 4.71 -4.39 19.51
CA ASP A 291 4.94 -4.36 18.07
C ASP A 291 3.62 -4.35 17.29
N ARG A 292 2.66 -5.23 17.64
CA ARG A 292 1.30 -5.18 17.09
C ARG A 292 0.62 -3.83 17.33
N ALA A 293 0.75 -3.27 18.54
CA ALA A 293 0.16 -1.97 18.87
C ALA A 293 0.82 -0.82 18.10
N SER A 294 2.16 -0.83 17.98
CA SER A 294 2.93 0.14 17.21
C SER A 294 2.59 0.06 15.72
N HIS A 295 2.46 -1.15 15.17
CA HIS A 295 2.05 -1.37 13.79
C HIS A 295 0.60 -0.92 13.54
N ALA A 296 -0.34 -1.26 14.43
CA ALA A 296 -1.71 -0.78 14.32
C ALA A 296 -1.77 0.76 14.38
N ARG A 297 -0.91 1.39 15.19
CA ARG A 297 -0.76 2.84 15.26
C ARG A 297 -0.17 3.42 13.98
N HIS A 298 0.92 2.87 13.45
CA HIS A 298 1.50 3.32 12.18
C HIS A 298 0.53 3.14 11.01
N TYR A 299 -0.19 2.01 10.96
CA TYR A 299 -1.25 1.79 9.98
C TYR A 299 -2.39 2.80 10.15
N PHE A 300 -2.85 3.04 11.37
CA PHE A 300 -3.85 4.08 11.64
C PHE A 300 -3.35 5.47 11.26
N ASP A 301 -2.07 5.77 11.49
CA ASP A 301 -1.46 7.00 11.02
C ASP A 301 -1.51 7.05 9.49
N THR A 302 -1.17 5.95 8.79
CA THR A 302 -1.32 5.85 7.32
C THR A 302 -2.76 6.03 6.84
N LEU A 303 -3.76 5.63 7.64
CA LEU A 303 -5.18 5.84 7.36
C LEU A 303 -5.64 7.29 7.64
N LEU A 304 -5.23 7.90 8.76
CA LEU A 304 -5.52 9.31 9.08
C LEU A 304 -4.88 10.23 8.04
N ASN A 305 -3.65 9.90 7.71
CA ASN A 305 -2.96 10.52 6.63
C ASN A 305 -3.31 9.79 5.30
N LYS A 306 -4.43 9.09 5.12
CA LYS A 306 -5.01 9.05 3.75
C LYS A 306 -5.35 10.47 3.27
N THR A 307 -5.35 11.46 4.18
CA THR A 307 -5.24 12.89 3.87
C THR A 307 -3.80 13.46 3.79
N SER A 308 -2.75 12.70 4.15
CA SER A 308 -1.32 13.15 4.26
C SER A 308 -0.16 12.09 4.08
N TYR A 309 -0.29 10.79 4.36
CA TYR A 309 0.52 9.60 4.03
C TYR A 309 0.28 9.12 2.59
N GLN A 310 -0.86 9.45 1.95
CA GLN A 310 -0.89 9.53 0.49
C GLN A 310 0.02 10.66 -0.04
N ALA A 311 0.46 11.60 0.80
CA ALA A 311 1.47 12.59 0.41
C ALA A 311 2.91 12.12 0.66
N GLU A 312 3.15 11.05 1.44
CA GLU A 312 4.51 10.52 1.66
C GLU A 312 4.79 9.17 1.01
N TYR A 313 3.82 8.25 0.83
CA TYR A 313 4.13 6.89 0.31
C TYR A 313 3.07 6.22 -0.58
N ASN A 314 1.97 6.88 -0.96
CA ASN A 314 1.09 6.33 -2.00
C ASN A 314 0.58 7.41 -2.95
N MET A 315 1.16 7.39 -4.16
CA MET A 315 0.61 7.95 -5.39
C MET A 315 -0.37 9.13 -5.21
N GLN A 316 0.19 10.32 -5.01
CA GLN A 316 -0.25 11.42 -5.89
C GLN A 316 -0.21 10.88 -7.33
N PRO A 317 -1.00 11.35 -8.31
CA PRO A 317 -0.61 11.14 -9.70
C PRO A 317 0.86 11.60 -9.71
N GLN A 318 1.80 10.65 -9.83
CA GLN A 318 3.22 10.98 -9.71
C GLN A 318 3.33 12.14 -10.68
N GLY A 319 3.64 13.34 -10.18
CA GLY A 319 4.04 14.40 -11.08
C GLY A 319 5.11 13.72 -11.91
N LYS A 320 4.89 13.61 -13.23
CA LYS A 320 5.68 12.73 -14.09
C LYS A 320 7.14 12.88 -13.69
N VAL A 321 7.69 11.90 -12.96
CA VAL A 321 9.04 12.05 -12.42
C VAL A 321 9.90 11.96 -13.64
N THR A 322 10.53 13.07 -13.98
CA THR A 322 11.32 13.19 -15.19
C THR A 322 12.77 13.24 -14.77
N TYR A 323 13.61 12.37 -15.34
CA TYR A 323 15.05 12.50 -15.19
C TYR A 323 15.57 13.36 -16.33
N ARG A 324 16.23 14.46 -16.00
CA ARG A 324 17.08 15.20 -16.94
C ARG A 324 18.51 14.76 -16.72
N VAL A 325 19.12 14.15 -17.73
CA VAL A 325 20.49 13.65 -17.66
C VAL A 325 21.34 14.42 -18.65
N HIS A 326 22.37 15.10 -18.14
CA HIS A 326 23.27 15.90 -18.97
C HIS A 326 24.32 15.01 -19.65
N PRO A 327 24.80 15.40 -20.85
CA PRO A 327 25.78 14.62 -21.59
C PRO A 327 27.14 14.58 -20.88
N GLY A 328 27.83 13.45 -21.05
CA GLY A 328 29.17 13.22 -20.53
C GLY A 328 29.22 12.73 -19.07
N GLY A 329 30.43 12.64 -18.52
CA GLY A 329 30.71 12.05 -17.21
C GLY A 329 31.96 11.16 -17.25
N GLU A 330 32.42 10.71 -16.08
CA GLU A 330 33.64 9.90 -15.99
C GLU A 330 33.39 8.40 -15.83
N ALA A 331 32.26 8.02 -15.24
CA ALA A 331 31.94 6.64 -14.85
C ALA A 331 33.11 5.96 -14.11
N LYS A 332 33.55 6.55 -12.99
CA LYS A 332 34.63 6.01 -12.16
C LYS A 332 34.20 5.82 -10.72
N GLY A 333 34.68 4.75 -10.10
CA GLY A 333 34.57 4.58 -8.66
C GLY A 333 34.33 3.14 -8.21
N ARG A 334 34.09 2.98 -6.92
CA ARG A 334 33.78 1.71 -6.28
C ARG A 334 32.38 1.79 -5.68
N LEU A 335 31.50 0.88 -6.07
CA LEU A 335 30.08 0.92 -5.71
C LEU A 335 29.63 -0.42 -5.15
N ARG A 336 28.71 -0.39 -4.18
CA ARG A 336 27.86 -1.52 -3.83
C ARG A 336 26.43 -1.16 -4.20
N VAL A 337 25.84 -1.92 -5.13
CA VAL A 337 24.43 -1.73 -5.53
C VAL A 337 23.51 -2.48 -4.54
N PRO A 338 22.21 -2.14 -4.51
CA PRO A 338 21.24 -2.82 -3.64
C PRO A 338 21.21 -4.34 -3.84
N GLY A 339 20.70 -5.05 -2.84
CA GLY A 339 20.62 -6.51 -2.86
C GLY A 339 19.71 -7.06 -3.95
N ASP A 340 19.93 -8.33 -4.31
CA ASP A 340 19.10 -9.05 -5.26
C ASP A 340 17.64 -9.13 -4.79
N LYS A 341 16.73 -8.64 -5.64
CA LYS A 341 15.29 -8.64 -5.35
C LYS A 341 14.74 -10.04 -5.15
N SER A 342 15.15 -10.99 -5.98
CA SER A 342 14.64 -12.37 -5.96
C SER A 342 15.03 -13.10 -4.67
N MET A 343 16.26 -12.90 -4.20
CA MET A 343 16.74 -13.41 -2.93
C MET A 343 16.12 -12.68 -1.73
N SER A 344 15.90 -11.38 -1.83
CA SER A 344 15.24 -10.60 -0.77
C SER A 344 13.82 -11.12 -0.50
N HIS A 345 13.03 -11.44 -1.53
CA HIS A 345 11.72 -12.10 -1.33
C HIS A 345 11.85 -13.44 -0.61
N ARG A 346 12.79 -14.27 -1.07
CA ARG A 346 12.95 -15.65 -0.58
C ARG A 346 13.54 -15.71 0.83
N SER A 347 14.40 -14.76 1.21
CA SER A 347 14.95 -14.70 2.57
C SER A 347 13.86 -14.44 3.59
N ILE A 348 12.89 -13.56 3.28
CA ILE A 348 11.69 -13.38 4.10
C ILE A 348 10.84 -14.64 4.11
N MET A 349 10.50 -15.20 2.94
CA MET A 349 9.59 -16.34 2.84
C MET A 349 10.11 -17.57 3.58
N LEU A 350 11.38 -17.92 3.39
CA LEU A 350 11.98 -19.09 4.01
C LEU A 350 12.35 -18.82 5.48
N GLY A 351 12.81 -17.60 5.79
CA GLY A 351 13.09 -17.20 7.17
C GLY A 351 11.87 -17.25 8.06
N ALA A 352 10.70 -16.84 7.54
CA ALA A 352 9.43 -16.92 8.24
C ALA A 352 9.00 -18.36 8.55
N LEU A 353 9.27 -19.31 7.63
CA LEU A 353 8.89 -20.71 7.77
C LEU A 353 9.94 -21.57 8.51
N ALA A 354 11.10 -20.99 8.82
CA ALA A 354 12.18 -21.71 9.47
C ALA A 354 11.97 -21.91 10.98
N GLU A 355 12.61 -22.92 11.54
CA GLU A 355 12.77 -23.08 12.99
C GLU A 355 13.96 -22.22 13.46
N GLY A 356 13.69 -21.18 14.27
CA GLY A 356 14.69 -20.29 14.84
C GLY A 356 14.70 -18.86 14.28
N VAL A 357 15.80 -18.13 14.50
CA VAL A 357 15.95 -16.72 14.06
C VAL A 357 16.84 -16.63 12.82
N THR A 358 16.33 -15.98 11.78
CA THR A 358 17.05 -15.71 10.52
C THR A 358 17.49 -14.25 10.49
N GLU A 359 18.79 -14.01 10.34
CA GLU A 359 19.36 -12.67 10.21
C GLU A 359 19.73 -12.38 8.75
N VAL A 360 19.08 -11.41 8.13
CA VAL A 360 19.33 -11.03 6.73
C VAL A 360 20.16 -9.75 6.68
N LYS A 361 21.22 -9.74 5.87
CA LYS A 361 22.01 -8.57 5.49
C LYS A 361 21.92 -8.35 3.98
N GLY A 362 22.08 -7.10 3.54
CA GLY A 362 21.98 -6.75 2.12
C GLY A 362 20.56 -6.81 1.56
N PHE A 363 19.53 -6.85 2.41
CA PHE A 363 18.13 -6.88 1.98
C PHE A 363 17.77 -5.67 1.12
N LEU A 364 17.06 -5.90 0.00
CA LEU A 364 16.53 -4.83 -0.83
C LEU A 364 15.27 -4.23 -0.20
N GLU A 365 15.36 -2.98 0.25
CA GLU A 365 14.25 -2.18 0.78
C GLU A 365 13.38 -1.56 -0.34
N GLY A 366 13.07 -2.36 -1.36
CA GLY A 366 12.16 -1.97 -2.44
C GLY A 366 10.70 -2.29 -2.09
N GLU A 367 9.76 -1.59 -2.72
CA GLU A 367 8.31 -1.74 -2.50
C GLU A 367 7.85 -3.21 -2.57
N ASP A 368 8.34 -3.94 -3.57
CA ASP A 368 8.04 -5.37 -3.77
C ASP A 368 8.44 -6.23 -2.56
N SER A 369 9.67 -6.06 -2.06
CA SER A 369 10.22 -6.82 -0.95
C SER A 369 9.54 -6.45 0.38
N LEU A 370 9.23 -5.15 0.55
CA LEU A 370 8.49 -4.64 1.71
C LEU A 370 7.07 -5.20 1.77
N ALA A 371 6.37 -5.30 0.62
CA ALA A 371 5.05 -5.92 0.56
C ALA A 371 5.09 -7.40 0.97
N THR A 372 6.16 -8.12 0.62
CA THR A 372 6.36 -9.51 1.07
C THR A 372 6.56 -9.59 2.59
N LEU A 373 7.40 -8.72 3.13
CA LEU A 373 7.65 -8.62 4.58
C LEU A 373 6.36 -8.31 5.34
N GLN A 374 5.56 -7.36 4.86
CA GLN A 374 4.29 -6.99 5.45
C GLN A 374 3.30 -8.15 5.46
N ALA A 375 3.19 -8.91 4.38
CA ALA A 375 2.30 -10.07 4.32
C ALA A 375 2.64 -11.13 5.39
N PHE A 376 3.93 -11.36 5.69
CA PHE A 376 4.31 -12.28 6.77
C PHE A 376 4.03 -11.73 8.18
N ARG A 377 4.16 -10.42 8.39
CA ARG A 377 3.73 -9.78 9.65
C ARG A 377 2.24 -9.99 9.90
N GLU A 378 1.42 -9.81 8.85
CA GLU A 378 -0.04 -10.03 8.92
C GLU A 378 -0.40 -11.49 9.19
N MET A 379 0.45 -12.43 8.78
CA MET A 379 0.34 -13.85 9.12
C MET A 379 0.99 -14.22 10.46
N GLY A 380 1.35 -13.25 11.28
CA GLY A 380 1.78 -13.45 12.67
C GLY A 380 3.26 -13.75 12.88
N VAL A 381 4.12 -13.50 11.88
CA VAL A 381 5.57 -13.63 12.00
C VAL A 381 6.15 -12.33 12.57
N ALA A 382 6.96 -12.44 13.63
CA ALA A 382 7.68 -11.27 14.16
C ALA A 382 8.91 -10.97 13.29
N ILE A 383 8.96 -9.77 12.72
CA ILE A 383 10.04 -9.33 11.84
C ILE A 383 10.50 -7.94 12.26
N GLU A 384 11.78 -7.82 12.63
CA GLU A 384 12.44 -6.55 12.94
C GLU A 384 13.10 -5.97 11.68
N GLY A 385 13.04 -4.65 11.53
CA GLY A 385 13.54 -3.96 10.34
C GLY A 385 12.52 -3.87 9.19
N PRO A 386 12.97 -3.64 7.94
CA PRO A 386 14.36 -3.47 7.55
C PRO A 386 14.96 -2.17 8.08
N HIS A 387 16.28 -2.17 8.31
CA HIS A 387 17.06 -0.96 8.54
C HIS A 387 18.42 -1.09 7.89
N GLN A 388 18.70 -0.27 6.87
CA GLN A 388 19.96 -0.29 6.12
C GLN A 388 20.32 -1.69 5.59
N GLY A 389 19.34 -2.36 4.98
CA GLY A 389 19.44 -3.70 4.43
C GLY A 389 19.55 -4.82 5.48
N ARG A 390 19.23 -4.55 6.75
CA ARG A 390 19.20 -5.56 7.82
C ARG A 390 17.78 -5.91 8.23
N VAL A 391 17.48 -7.20 8.30
CA VAL A 391 16.18 -7.73 8.75
C VAL A 391 16.43 -8.89 9.71
N THR A 392 15.69 -8.96 10.82
CA THR A 392 15.69 -10.13 11.72
C THR A 392 14.31 -10.77 11.68
N ILE A 393 14.24 -12.05 11.34
CA ILE A 393 12.98 -12.79 11.17
C ILE A 393 12.93 -13.88 12.24
N HIS A 394 11.91 -13.82 13.09
CA HIS A 394 11.64 -14.86 14.08
C HIS A 394 10.74 -15.92 13.45
N GLY A 395 11.36 -16.97 12.92
CA GLY A 395 10.69 -18.02 12.19
C GLY A 395 9.67 -18.77 13.05
N VAL A 396 8.50 -19.05 12.47
CA VAL A 396 7.38 -19.71 13.15
C VAL A 396 7.30 -21.20 12.84
N GLY A 397 8.24 -21.73 12.06
CA GLY A 397 8.21 -23.09 11.54
C GLY A 397 7.17 -23.29 10.44
N MET A 398 7.21 -24.47 9.80
CA MET A 398 6.38 -24.81 8.63
C MET A 398 4.87 -24.64 8.86
N HIS A 399 4.39 -24.82 10.09
CA HIS A 399 2.95 -24.77 10.42
C HIS A 399 2.57 -23.65 11.39
N GLY A 400 3.46 -22.65 11.60
CA GLY A 400 3.22 -21.59 12.57
C GLY A 400 2.54 -20.33 12.04
N LEU A 401 2.34 -20.23 10.71
CA LEU A 401 1.63 -19.09 10.11
C LEU A 401 0.18 -19.05 10.59
N LYS A 402 -0.36 -17.84 10.72
CA LYS A 402 -1.74 -17.57 11.15
C LYS A 402 -2.54 -16.96 10.02
N ALA A 403 -3.85 -17.18 10.06
CA ALA A 403 -4.77 -16.57 9.11
C ALA A 403 -4.68 -15.03 9.19
N PRO A 404 -4.47 -14.33 8.07
CA PRO A 404 -4.51 -12.87 8.06
C PRO A 404 -5.96 -12.38 8.29
N SER A 405 -6.11 -11.18 8.85
CA SER A 405 -7.44 -10.60 9.13
C SER A 405 -8.19 -10.12 7.87
N GLY A 406 -7.52 -10.07 6.72
CA GLY A 406 -8.05 -9.60 5.44
C GLY A 406 -7.16 -10.03 4.27
N PRO A 407 -7.42 -9.50 3.06
CA PRO A 407 -6.61 -9.80 1.89
C PRO A 407 -5.16 -9.34 2.05
N LEU A 408 -4.23 -10.18 1.62
CA LEU A 408 -2.80 -9.85 1.55
C LEU A 408 -2.55 -9.04 0.27
N TYR A 409 -2.14 -7.78 0.44
CA TYR A 409 -1.81 -6.88 -0.67
C TYR A 409 -0.32 -6.94 -0.98
N VAL A 410 0.03 -7.31 -2.23
CA VAL A 410 1.44 -7.49 -2.65
C VAL A 410 1.93 -6.45 -3.66
N GLY A 411 1.25 -5.30 -3.75
CA GLY A 411 1.65 -4.20 -4.64
C GLY A 411 1.69 -4.61 -6.12
N ASN A 412 2.78 -4.24 -6.81
CA ASN A 412 3.06 -4.62 -8.19
C ASN A 412 3.86 -5.96 -8.30
N SER A 413 4.20 -6.59 -7.16
CA SER A 413 5.12 -7.72 -7.14
C SER A 413 4.49 -9.01 -7.69
N GLY A 414 4.70 -9.25 -8.98
CA GLY A 414 4.35 -10.53 -9.61
C GLY A 414 5.12 -11.72 -9.04
N THR A 415 6.33 -11.50 -8.53
CA THR A 415 7.11 -12.52 -7.82
C THR A 415 6.43 -12.89 -6.51
N ALA A 416 6.09 -11.90 -5.67
CA ALA A 416 5.44 -12.17 -4.39
C ALA A 416 4.11 -12.92 -4.59
N MET A 417 3.22 -12.42 -5.46
CA MET A 417 1.91 -13.03 -5.68
C MET A 417 2.00 -14.51 -6.09
N ARG A 418 2.91 -14.84 -7.00
CA ARG A 418 3.05 -16.21 -7.53
C ARG A 418 3.69 -17.16 -6.54
N LEU A 419 4.69 -16.72 -5.78
CA LEU A 419 5.31 -17.55 -4.75
C LEU A 419 4.38 -17.73 -3.55
N PHE A 420 3.66 -16.68 -3.15
CA PHE A 420 2.62 -16.79 -2.12
C PHE A 420 1.51 -17.75 -2.53
N ALA A 421 1.10 -17.80 -3.80
CA ALA A 421 0.09 -18.76 -4.24
C ALA A 421 0.49 -20.21 -3.90
N GLY A 422 1.75 -20.59 -4.13
CA GLY A 422 2.25 -21.92 -3.78
C GLY A 422 2.37 -22.14 -2.27
N LEU A 423 2.92 -21.18 -1.55
CA LEU A 423 3.09 -21.26 -0.09
C LEU A 423 1.75 -21.34 0.65
N LEU A 424 0.78 -20.51 0.25
CA LEU A 424 -0.54 -20.39 0.86
C LEU A 424 -1.45 -21.57 0.52
N ALA A 425 -1.25 -22.21 -0.64
CA ALA A 425 -1.97 -23.43 -1.01
C ALA A 425 -1.74 -24.58 -0.01
N GLY A 426 -0.61 -24.58 0.71
CA GLY A 426 -0.27 -25.58 1.73
C GLY A 426 -0.73 -25.23 3.15
N GLN A 427 -1.39 -24.09 3.36
CA GLN A 427 -1.77 -23.62 4.70
C GLN A 427 -3.13 -24.17 5.16
N ALA A 428 -3.34 -24.17 6.49
CA ALA A 428 -4.59 -24.63 7.10
C ALA A 428 -5.74 -23.62 7.02
N PHE A 429 -5.49 -22.40 6.54
CA PHE A 429 -6.44 -21.28 6.55
C PHE A 429 -6.67 -20.70 5.16
N ASP A 430 -7.83 -20.07 4.99
CA ASP A 430 -8.19 -19.36 3.76
C ASP A 430 -7.39 -18.06 3.63
N SER A 431 -7.04 -17.68 2.39
CA SER A 431 -6.34 -16.44 2.10
C SER A 431 -6.81 -15.82 0.79
N GLU A 432 -6.71 -14.50 0.69
CA GLU A 432 -6.94 -13.75 -0.54
C GLU A 432 -5.68 -12.94 -0.88
N LEU A 433 -5.18 -13.05 -2.12
CA LEU A 433 -4.06 -12.27 -2.63
C LEU A 433 -4.55 -11.20 -3.61
N THR A 434 -4.13 -9.96 -3.39
CA THR A 434 -4.50 -8.78 -4.19
C THR A 434 -3.26 -7.97 -4.58
N GLY A 435 -3.39 -7.08 -5.57
CA GLY A 435 -2.30 -6.25 -6.06
C GLY A 435 -2.81 -4.92 -6.62
N ASP A 436 -1.89 -4.12 -7.13
CA ASP A 436 -2.21 -2.84 -7.78
C ASP A 436 -2.93 -3.04 -9.14
N GLU A 437 -3.23 -1.93 -9.82
CA GLU A 437 -3.92 -1.96 -11.12
C GLU A 437 -3.11 -2.69 -12.21
N SER A 438 -1.78 -2.63 -12.14
CA SER A 438 -0.88 -3.30 -13.09
C SER A 438 -0.89 -4.81 -12.88
N LEU A 439 -0.70 -5.25 -11.63
CA LEU A 439 -0.63 -6.66 -11.25
C LEU A 439 -1.97 -7.37 -11.47
N THR A 440 -3.09 -6.67 -11.26
CA THR A 440 -4.45 -7.21 -11.48
C THR A 440 -4.72 -7.58 -12.94
N LYS A 441 -3.95 -7.04 -13.90
CA LYS A 441 -4.04 -7.39 -15.33
C LYS A 441 -3.21 -8.62 -15.70
N ARG A 442 -2.29 -9.06 -14.82
CA ARG A 442 -1.32 -10.13 -15.13
C ARG A 442 -1.92 -11.53 -14.94
N PRO A 443 -1.61 -12.49 -15.84
CA PRO A 443 -2.14 -13.84 -15.74
C PRO A 443 -1.50 -14.62 -14.57
N MET A 444 -2.35 -15.30 -13.81
CA MET A 444 -2.02 -16.17 -12.67
C MET A 444 -2.40 -17.64 -12.91
N ALA A 445 -3.11 -17.95 -14.01
CA ALA A 445 -3.43 -19.33 -14.41
C ALA A 445 -2.19 -20.24 -14.45
N ARG A 446 -1.05 -19.72 -14.92
CA ARG A 446 0.24 -20.43 -14.99
C ARG A 446 0.75 -20.98 -13.64
N VAL A 447 0.28 -20.43 -12.51
CA VAL A 447 0.56 -20.98 -11.17
C VAL A 447 -0.68 -21.63 -10.55
N ALA A 448 -1.88 -21.10 -10.79
CA ALA A 448 -3.10 -21.65 -10.22
C ALA A 448 -3.43 -23.05 -10.77
N ASP A 449 -3.26 -23.27 -12.08
CA ASP A 449 -3.57 -24.54 -12.73
C ASP A 449 -2.71 -25.71 -12.21
N PRO A 450 -1.37 -25.63 -12.16
CA PRO A 450 -0.59 -26.71 -11.59
C PRO A 450 -0.80 -26.90 -10.09
N LEU A 451 -1.11 -25.84 -9.32
CA LEU A 451 -1.50 -25.99 -7.92
C LEU A 451 -2.82 -26.75 -7.75
N ARG A 452 -3.79 -26.55 -8.66
CA ARG A 452 -5.04 -27.35 -8.69
C ARG A 452 -4.75 -28.82 -8.98
N LEU A 453 -3.76 -29.12 -9.84
CA LEU A 453 -3.31 -30.51 -10.06
C LEU A 453 -2.71 -31.15 -8.80
N MET A 454 -2.05 -30.35 -7.95
CA MET A 454 -1.58 -30.79 -6.63
C MET A 454 -2.71 -30.97 -5.61
N GLY A 455 -3.94 -30.54 -5.91
CA GLY A 455 -5.10 -30.64 -5.03
C GLY A 455 -5.51 -29.33 -4.33
N ALA A 456 -4.88 -28.20 -4.66
CA ALA A 456 -5.26 -26.91 -4.12
C ALA A 456 -6.62 -26.44 -4.65
N THR A 457 -7.41 -25.74 -3.82
CA THR A 457 -8.62 -25.05 -4.27
C THR A 457 -8.33 -23.56 -4.37
N ILE A 458 -8.24 -23.07 -5.60
CA ILE A 458 -7.88 -21.68 -5.91
C ILE A 458 -8.90 -21.11 -6.87
N ASP A 459 -9.60 -20.06 -6.47
CA ASP A 459 -10.47 -19.27 -7.32
C ASP A 459 -9.71 -18.03 -7.82
N THR A 460 -9.92 -17.71 -9.09
CA THR A 460 -9.33 -16.53 -9.74
C THR A 460 -10.42 -15.66 -10.31
N ALA A 461 -10.16 -14.36 -10.46
CA ALA A 461 -11.03 -13.51 -11.26
C ALA A 461 -11.04 -13.92 -12.74
N GLU A 462 -11.91 -13.27 -13.52
CA GLU A 462 -12.05 -13.50 -14.96
C GLU A 462 -10.70 -13.46 -15.70
N GLY A 463 -10.48 -14.42 -16.60
CA GLY A 463 -9.23 -14.53 -17.34
C GLY A 463 -8.04 -15.08 -16.54
N GLY A 464 -8.28 -15.68 -15.36
CA GLY A 464 -7.24 -16.27 -14.54
C GLY A 464 -6.34 -15.23 -13.88
N ARG A 465 -6.93 -14.13 -13.42
CA ARG A 465 -6.26 -12.94 -12.88
C ARG A 465 -6.53 -12.75 -11.38
N PRO A 466 -5.78 -11.85 -10.70
CA PRO A 466 -6.09 -11.45 -9.33
C PRO A 466 -7.48 -10.79 -9.22
N PRO A 467 -8.12 -10.80 -8.04
CA PRO A 467 -7.69 -11.45 -6.80
C PRO A 467 -7.63 -12.98 -6.91
N LEU A 468 -6.71 -13.59 -6.16
CA LEU A 468 -6.64 -15.06 -5.98
C LEU A 468 -7.21 -15.40 -4.61
N ARG A 469 -8.23 -16.25 -4.55
CA ARG A 469 -8.79 -16.78 -3.30
C ARG A 469 -8.36 -18.23 -3.15
N ILE A 470 -7.59 -18.51 -2.11
CA ILE A 470 -6.98 -19.82 -1.85
C ILE A 470 -7.65 -20.38 -0.62
N LYS A 471 -8.27 -21.55 -0.75
CA LYS A 471 -8.91 -22.24 0.38
C LYS A 471 -7.88 -23.07 1.15
N GLY A 472 -7.88 -22.90 2.46
CA GLY A 472 -6.99 -23.63 3.35
C GLY A 472 -7.43 -25.08 3.61
N GLY A 473 -6.51 -25.84 4.22
CA GLY A 473 -6.76 -27.20 4.68
C GLY A 473 -6.77 -28.26 3.57
N ALA A 474 -6.32 -27.91 2.37
CA ALA A 474 -6.17 -28.87 1.27
C ALA A 474 -5.04 -29.87 1.55
N SER A 475 -5.27 -31.15 1.28
CA SER A 475 -4.20 -32.17 1.30
C SER A 475 -3.49 -32.19 -0.05
N LEU A 476 -2.40 -31.43 -0.15
CA LEU A 476 -1.61 -31.36 -1.38
C LEU A 476 -0.87 -32.69 -1.64
N LYS A 477 -0.76 -33.07 -2.91
CA LYS A 477 0.02 -34.22 -3.37
C LYS A 477 1.14 -33.76 -4.30
N GLY A 478 2.31 -34.38 -4.15
CA GLY A 478 3.42 -34.18 -5.06
C GLY A 478 3.05 -34.56 -6.49
N VAL A 479 3.58 -33.82 -7.45
CA VAL A 479 3.31 -34.00 -8.88
C VAL A 479 4.62 -34.01 -9.67
N PHE A 480 4.63 -34.69 -10.82
CA PHE A 480 5.61 -34.44 -11.87
C PHE A 480 4.99 -33.45 -12.87
N TYR A 481 5.54 -32.25 -12.95
CA TYR A 481 5.01 -31.19 -13.79
C TYR A 481 6.02 -30.80 -14.87
N ASP A 482 5.65 -31.05 -16.13
CA ASP A 482 6.39 -30.60 -17.30
C ASP A 482 5.96 -29.17 -17.64
N MET A 483 6.83 -28.18 -17.37
CA MET A 483 6.44 -26.78 -17.50
C MET A 483 6.26 -26.39 -18.98
N PRO A 484 5.11 -25.82 -19.37
CA PRO A 484 4.88 -25.42 -20.76
C PRO A 484 5.72 -24.20 -21.19
N MET A 485 6.36 -23.50 -20.25
CA MET A 485 7.26 -22.38 -20.51
C MET A 485 8.36 -22.28 -19.46
N ALA A 486 9.48 -21.68 -19.83
CA ALA A 486 10.58 -21.39 -18.92
C ALA A 486 10.18 -20.28 -17.94
N SER A 487 9.78 -20.65 -16.71
CA SER A 487 9.44 -19.68 -15.67
C SER A 487 9.92 -20.08 -14.29
N ALA A 488 10.94 -19.36 -13.79
CA ALA A 488 11.44 -19.54 -12.42
C ALA A 488 10.35 -19.32 -11.35
N GLN A 489 9.36 -18.45 -11.60
CA GLN A 489 8.27 -18.19 -10.66
C GLN A 489 7.29 -19.37 -10.57
N VAL A 490 6.98 -20.03 -11.69
CA VAL A 490 6.13 -21.24 -11.70
C VAL A 490 6.85 -22.37 -10.98
N LYS A 491 8.12 -22.62 -11.31
CA LYS A 491 8.96 -23.59 -10.59
C LYS A 491 8.98 -23.32 -9.09
N SER A 492 9.28 -22.08 -8.69
CA SER A 492 9.35 -21.68 -7.28
C SER A 492 8.02 -21.88 -6.56
N CYS A 493 6.92 -21.51 -7.20
CA CYS A 493 5.57 -21.72 -6.67
C CYS A 493 5.32 -23.21 -6.34
N LEU A 494 5.63 -24.10 -7.28
CA LEU A 494 5.40 -25.54 -7.11
C LEU A 494 6.34 -26.17 -6.09
N LEU A 495 7.61 -25.74 -6.04
CA LEU A 495 8.52 -26.19 -4.99
C LEU A 495 8.06 -25.73 -3.60
N LEU A 496 7.60 -24.48 -3.45
CA LEU A 496 7.06 -23.97 -2.18
C LEU A 496 5.79 -24.72 -1.75
N ALA A 497 4.87 -25.01 -2.67
CA ALA A 497 3.72 -25.87 -2.40
C ALA A 497 4.14 -27.31 -2.05
N GLY A 498 5.18 -27.81 -2.74
CA GLY A 498 5.76 -29.13 -2.51
C GLY A 498 6.31 -29.32 -1.10
N LEU A 499 6.72 -28.24 -0.41
CA LEU A 499 7.17 -28.34 0.99
C LEU A 499 6.09 -28.94 1.91
N TYR A 500 4.82 -28.71 1.56
CA TYR A 500 3.63 -29.15 2.30
C TYR A 500 2.97 -30.40 1.71
N ALA A 501 3.39 -30.85 0.53
CA ALA A 501 2.72 -31.91 -0.20
C ALA A 501 3.08 -33.31 0.31
N GLU A 502 2.16 -34.26 0.19
CA GLU A 502 2.45 -35.68 0.36
C GLU A 502 3.24 -36.21 -0.83
N GLY A 503 4.41 -36.80 -0.57
CA GLY A 503 5.27 -37.36 -1.61
C GLY A 503 6.22 -36.34 -2.24
N GLU A 504 6.65 -36.63 -3.47
CA GLU A 504 7.70 -35.88 -4.16
C GLU A 504 7.08 -34.92 -5.19
N THR A 505 7.52 -33.66 -5.18
CA THR A 505 7.19 -32.69 -6.21
C THR A 505 8.38 -32.50 -7.13
N ARG A 506 8.19 -32.80 -8.40
CA ARG A 506 9.19 -32.74 -9.47
C ARG A 506 8.75 -31.74 -10.54
N VAL A 507 9.63 -30.84 -10.94
CA VAL A 507 9.37 -29.81 -11.95
C VAL A 507 10.44 -29.89 -13.03
N ARG A 508 10.00 -30.13 -14.27
CA ARG A 508 10.84 -30.13 -15.47
C ARG A 508 10.74 -28.79 -16.19
N GLU A 509 11.89 -28.19 -16.52
CA GLU A 509 11.99 -26.90 -17.18
C GLU A 509 12.27 -27.07 -18.68
N PRO A 510 11.55 -26.41 -19.60
CA PRO A 510 11.83 -26.52 -21.04
C PRO A 510 13.12 -25.78 -21.44
N ALA A 511 13.58 -24.85 -20.62
CA ALA A 511 14.88 -24.18 -20.70
C ALA A 511 15.34 -23.79 -19.29
N PRO A 512 16.66 -23.64 -19.06
CA PRO A 512 17.18 -23.23 -17.75
C PRO A 512 16.56 -21.91 -17.28
N THR A 513 16.12 -21.87 -16.03
CA THR A 513 15.67 -20.63 -15.36
C THR A 513 16.43 -20.42 -14.06
N ARG A 514 16.29 -19.22 -13.49
CA ARG A 514 16.89 -18.85 -12.19
C ARG A 514 16.64 -19.93 -11.13
N ASP A 515 17.68 -20.26 -10.35
CA ASP A 515 17.68 -21.36 -9.37
C ASP A 515 17.77 -20.88 -7.89
N HIS A 516 17.46 -19.60 -7.64
CA HIS A 516 17.51 -19.01 -6.29
C HIS A 516 16.64 -19.76 -5.26
N THR A 517 15.50 -20.33 -5.67
CA THR A 517 14.64 -21.09 -4.74
C THR A 517 15.32 -22.37 -4.31
N GLU A 518 15.89 -23.11 -5.26
CA GLU A 518 16.59 -24.36 -5.02
C GLU A 518 17.83 -24.14 -4.14
N ARG A 519 18.63 -23.12 -4.44
CA ARG A 519 19.82 -22.76 -3.64
C ARG A 519 19.45 -22.35 -2.23
N MET A 520 18.47 -21.45 -2.07
CA MET A 520 18.09 -20.98 -0.75
C MET A 520 17.40 -22.08 0.07
N LEU A 521 16.55 -22.94 -0.53
CA LEU A 521 16.00 -24.09 0.18
C LEU A 521 17.10 -25.01 0.72
N ASN A 522 18.10 -25.35 -0.10
CA ASN A 522 19.26 -26.11 0.35
C ASN A 522 20.04 -25.37 1.47
N GLY A 523 20.21 -24.06 1.36
CA GLY A 523 20.85 -23.22 2.38
C GLY A 523 20.10 -23.19 3.72
N PHE A 524 18.77 -23.29 3.68
CA PHE A 524 17.91 -23.47 4.86
C PHE A 524 17.79 -24.94 5.31
N GLY A 525 18.61 -25.84 4.77
CA GLY A 525 18.64 -27.26 5.16
C GLY A 525 17.53 -28.12 4.55
N TYR A 526 16.79 -27.62 3.56
CA TYR A 526 15.77 -28.38 2.85
C TYR A 526 16.33 -28.91 1.52
N ALA A 527 16.53 -30.22 1.44
CA ALA A 527 17.16 -30.84 0.28
C ALA A 527 16.33 -30.67 -1.00
N VAL A 528 16.91 -29.98 -1.98
CA VAL A 528 16.39 -29.87 -3.35
C VAL A 528 17.42 -30.47 -4.28
N SER A 529 17.02 -31.50 -5.01
CA SER A 529 17.87 -32.19 -5.98
C SER A 529 17.59 -31.70 -7.39
N ARG A 530 18.59 -31.82 -8.27
CA ARG A 530 18.49 -31.45 -9.68
C ARG A 530 19.29 -32.44 -10.53
N GLU A 531 18.67 -32.86 -11.63
CA GLU A 531 19.29 -33.66 -12.68
C GLU A 531 18.83 -33.09 -14.02
N GLU A 532 19.79 -32.67 -14.84
CA GLU A 532 19.53 -32.02 -16.13
C GLU A 532 18.52 -30.85 -16.04
N ASP A 533 17.35 -31.03 -16.67
CA ASP A 533 16.25 -30.08 -16.79
C ASP A 533 15.21 -30.21 -15.67
N THR A 534 15.40 -31.14 -14.73
CA THR A 534 14.40 -31.48 -13.72
C THR A 534 14.94 -31.23 -12.30
N CYS A 535 14.15 -30.53 -11.49
CA CYS A 535 14.42 -30.31 -10.07
C CYS A 535 13.29 -30.89 -9.20
N TRP A 536 13.61 -31.32 -7.98
CA TRP A 536 12.62 -31.94 -7.11
C TRP A 536 12.95 -31.83 -5.63
N LEU A 537 11.90 -31.98 -4.82
CA LEU A 537 11.99 -32.10 -3.38
C LEU A 537 10.93 -33.06 -2.82
N GLN A 538 11.23 -33.60 -1.65
CA GLN A 538 10.31 -34.44 -0.87
C GLN A 538 9.57 -33.57 0.14
N GLY A 539 8.24 -33.58 0.12
CA GLY A 539 7.44 -32.80 1.06
C GLY A 539 7.45 -33.35 2.49
N GLY A 540 7.07 -32.50 3.45
CA GLY A 540 7.04 -32.81 4.89
C GLY A 540 8.36 -32.57 5.64
N GLY A 541 9.36 -31.97 5.00
CA GLY A 541 10.63 -31.57 5.63
C GLY A 541 10.51 -30.35 6.56
N LYS A 542 11.67 -29.83 6.98
CA LYS A 542 11.81 -28.66 7.87
C LYS A 542 12.83 -27.68 7.32
N LEU A 543 12.66 -26.40 7.65
CA LEU A 543 13.62 -25.33 7.35
C LEU A 543 14.34 -24.93 8.64
N SER A 544 15.65 -24.73 8.58
CA SER A 544 16.49 -24.30 9.70
C SER A 544 16.93 -22.86 9.50
N ALA A 545 16.73 -22.02 10.51
CA ALA A 545 17.11 -20.62 10.42
C ALA A 545 18.63 -20.42 10.45
N GLY A 546 19.10 -19.30 9.89
CA GLY A 546 20.52 -18.97 9.86
C GLY A 546 20.81 -17.58 9.30
N PRO A 547 22.08 -17.17 9.26
CA PRO A 547 22.47 -15.90 8.65
C PRO A 547 22.35 -15.97 7.12
N ILE A 548 21.81 -14.91 6.52
CA ILE A 548 21.71 -14.71 5.08
C ILE A 548 22.38 -13.41 4.73
N ASP A 549 23.32 -13.45 3.80
CA ASP A 549 23.93 -12.27 3.21
C ASP A 549 23.49 -12.22 1.75
N VAL A 550 22.57 -11.30 1.46
CA VAL A 550 21.98 -11.13 0.12
C VAL A 550 23.00 -10.40 -0.76
N PRO A 551 23.44 -11.04 -1.87
CA PRO A 551 24.38 -10.41 -2.78
C PRO A 551 23.76 -9.22 -3.49
N SER A 552 24.62 -8.30 -3.95
CA SER A 552 24.19 -7.18 -4.78
C SER A 552 23.60 -7.68 -6.10
N ASP A 553 22.48 -7.07 -6.52
CA ASP A 553 21.73 -7.50 -7.69
C ASP A 553 22.52 -7.25 -8.98
N ILE A 554 22.75 -8.30 -9.76
CA ILE A 554 23.40 -8.18 -11.06
C ILE A 554 22.56 -7.36 -12.04
N SER A 555 21.23 -7.42 -11.96
CA SER A 555 20.34 -6.59 -12.78
C SER A 555 20.55 -5.10 -12.51
N SER A 556 20.80 -4.72 -11.25
CA SER A 556 21.13 -3.34 -10.87
C SER A 556 22.56 -2.99 -11.24
N ALA A 557 23.50 -3.93 -11.05
CA ALA A 557 24.91 -3.78 -11.43
C ALA A 557 25.07 -3.53 -12.94
N THR A 558 24.23 -4.13 -13.78
CA THR A 558 24.26 -4.01 -15.25
C THR A 558 24.31 -2.57 -15.74
N PHE A 559 23.56 -1.65 -15.14
CA PHE A 559 23.57 -0.26 -15.59
C PHE A 559 24.96 0.38 -15.42
N PHE A 560 25.64 0.08 -14.32
CA PHE A 560 27.00 0.56 -14.05
C PHE A 560 28.05 -0.21 -14.84
N LEU A 561 27.84 -1.50 -15.12
CA LEU A 561 28.67 -2.27 -16.04
C LEU A 561 28.67 -1.64 -17.43
N VAL A 562 27.48 -1.38 -17.99
CA VAL A 562 27.35 -0.75 -19.30
C VAL A 562 27.87 0.69 -19.28
N ALA A 563 27.59 1.47 -18.24
CA ALA A 563 28.13 2.83 -18.10
C ALA A 563 29.66 2.85 -18.23
N ALA A 564 30.36 1.95 -17.53
CA ALA A 564 31.82 1.84 -17.64
C ALA A 564 32.28 1.31 -19.01
N ALA A 565 31.56 0.33 -19.58
CA ALA A 565 31.91 -0.27 -20.86
C ALA A 565 31.88 0.75 -22.02
N ILE A 566 30.96 1.72 -21.98
CA ILE A 566 30.74 2.68 -23.07
C ILE A 566 31.51 4.00 -22.91
N THR A 567 32.02 4.32 -21.71
CA THR A 567 32.57 5.66 -21.40
C THR A 567 34.09 5.67 -21.46
N PRO A 568 34.73 6.40 -22.41
CA PRO A 568 36.18 6.47 -22.49
C PRO A 568 36.85 6.87 -21.16
N GLY A 569 37.82 6.08 -20.73
CA GLY A 569 38.58 6.31 -19.50
C GLY A 569 37.88 5.88 -18.20
N ALA A 570 36.72 5.22 -18.28
CA ALA A 570 36.01 4.69 -17.12
C ALA A 570 36.74 3.51 -16.45
N ASP A 571 36.54 3.39 -15.14
CA ASP A 571 37.02 2.28 -14.28
C ASP A 571 36.08 2.17 -13.07
N ILE A 572 35.19 1.17 -13.11
CA ILE A 572 34.22 0.90 -12.04
C ILE A 572 34.52 -0.47 -11.44
N THR A 573 34.49 -0.53 -10.10
CA THR A 573 34.41 -1.79 -9.35
C THR A 573 33.06 -1.90 -8.65
N LEU A 574 32.28 -2.91 -8.99
CA LEU A 574 31.00 -3.25 -8.36
C LEU A 574 31.24 -4.36 -7.35
N GLU A 575 31.00 -4.09 -6.08
CA GLU A 575 31.32 -5.00 -4.99
C GLU A 575 30.20 -6.01 -4.75
N HIS A 576 30.59 -7.23 -4.41
CA HIS A 576 29.70 -8.25 -3.86
C HIS A 576 28.48 -8.56 -4.75
N VAL A 577 28.67 -8.57 -6.07
CA VAL A 577 27.62 -8.84 -7.05
C VAL A 577 27.38 -10.35 -7.15
N GLY A 578 26.11 -10.75 -7.15
CA GLY A 578 25.73 -12.14 -7.39
C GLY A 578 26.07 -12.56 -8.81
N ILE A 579 26.92 -13.58 -8.96
CA ILE A 579 27.38 -14.12 -10.25
C ILE A 579 26.79 -15.50 -10.51
N ASN A 580 25.54 -15.71 -10.12
CA ASN A 580 24.82 -16.94 -10.37
C ASN A 580 24.82 -17.26 -11.89
N PRO A 581 25.26 -18.46 -12.32
CA PRO A 581 25.33 -18.82 -13.74
C PRO A 581 24.03 -18.59 -14.52
N THR A 582 22.88 -18.66 -13.85
CA THR A 582 21.55 -18.42 -14.44
C THR A 582 21.21 -16.93 -14.63
N ARG A 583 22.11 -16.01 -14.25
CA ARG A 583 21.93 -14.54 -14.22
C ARG A 583 23.06 -13.75 -14.86
N ILE A 584 24.20 -14.38 -15.17
CA ILE A 584 25.40 -13.70 -15.68
C ILE A 584 25.38 -13.47 -17.20
N GLY A 585 24.22 -13.58 -17.87
CA GLY A 585 24.15 -13.40 -19.32
C GLY A 585 24.71 -12.05 -19.79
N VAL A 586 24.52 -10.99 -19.01
CA VAL A 586 25.13 -9.66 -19.27
C VAL A 586 26.66 -9.70 -19.27
N ILE A 587 27.29 -10.43 -18.34
CA ILE A 587 28.75 -10.56 -18.26
C ILE A 587 29.26 -11.30 -19.51
N ASN A 588 28.59 -12.40 -19.86
CA ASN A 588 28.93 -13.19 -21.05
C ASN A 588 28.81 -12.37 -22.33
N ILE A 589 27.69 -11.64 -22.50
CA ILE A 589 27.43 -10.80 -23.67
C ILE A 589 28.44 -9.65 -23.76
N LEU A 590 28.68 -8.91 -22.68
CA LEU A 590 29.68 -7.83 -22.69
C LEU A 590 31.09 -8.35 -23.00
N THR A 591 31.45 -9.52 -22.47
CA THR A 591 32.73 -10.17 -22.78
C THR A 591 32.83 -10.54 -24.26
N LEU A 592 31.76 -11.09 -24.85
CA LEU A 592 31.69 -11.38 -26.29
C LEU A 592 31.78 -10.13 -27.16
N MET A 593 31.24 -9.00 -26.69
CA MET A 593 31.38 -7.70 -27.34
C MET A 593 32.81 -7.12 -27.20
N GLY A 594 33.65 -7.68 -26.32
CA GLY A 594 35.04 -7.24 -26.13
C GLY A 594 35.26 -6.32 -24.92
N ALA A 595 34.35 -6.28 -23.95
CA ALA A 595 34.52 -5.49 -22.74
C ALA A 595 35.73 -5.97 -21.90
N ASP A 596 36.44 -5.03 -21.29
CA ASP A 596 37.50 -5.30 -20.31
C ASP A 596 36.88 -5.48 -18.92
N LEU A 597 36.45 -6.70 -18.64
CA LEU A 597 35.77 -7.12 -17.41
C LEU A 597 36.57 -8.21 -16.71
N ALA A 598 36.80 -8.03 -15.40
CA ALA A 598 37.43 -9.01 -14.53
C ALA A 598 36.54 -9.32 -13.31
N LEU A 599 36.47 -10.61 -12.96
CA LEU A 599 35.91 -11.06 -11.68
C LEU A 599 37.03 -11.13 -10.65
N GLU A 600 36.82 -10.47 -9.51
CA GLU A 600 37.74 -10.43 -8.38
C GLU A 600 37.01 -10.98 -7.14
N ASN A 601 37.76 -11.50 -6.15
CA ASN A 601 37.21 -11.93 -4.85
C ASN A 601 36.02 -12.92 -4.93
N GLU A 602 36.06 -13.86 -5.89
CA GLU A 602 35.05 -14.91 -6.05
C GLU A 602 34.92 -15.77 -4.79
N ARG A 603 33.68 -15.94 -4.33
CA ARG A 603 33.33 -16.72 -3.13
C ARG A 603 31.89 -17.20 -3.20
N GLU A 604 31.52 -18.09 -2.28
CA GLU A 604 30.14 -18.54 -2.10
C GLU A 604 29.56 -17.95 -0.81
N VAL A 605 28.32 -17.45 -0.89
CA VAL A 605 27.58 -16.84 0.23
C VAL A 605 26.16 -17.39 0.21
N GLY A 606 25.79 -18.17 1.23
CA GLY A 606 24.44 -18.75 1.31
C GLY A 606 24.05 -19.64 0.12
N GLY A 607 25.03 -20.32 -0.48
CA GLY A 607 24.85 -21.16 -1.68
C GLY A 607 24.82 -20.38 -3.00
N GLU A 608 25.02 -19.06 -2.98
CA GLU A 608 25.07 -18.20 -4.16
C GLU A 608 26.52 -17.77 -4.42
N PRO A 609 27.00 -17.86 -5.68
CA PRO A 609 28.32 -17.39 -6.03
C PRO A 609 28.32 -15.86 -6.15
N VAL A 610 29.36 -15.23 -5.61
CA VAL A 610 29.48 -13.78 -5.47
C VAL A 610 30.90 -13.34 -5.83
N ALA A 611 31.02 -12.21 -6.54
CA ALA A 611 32.31 -11.62 -6.89
C ALA A 611 32.26 -10.08 -6.83
N ASP A 612 33.42 -9.46 -6.74
CA ASP A 612 33.56 -8.06 -7.12
C ASP A 612 33.81 -8.02 -8.64
N ILE A 613 33.08 -7.19 -9.38
CA ILE A 613 33.21 -7.07 -10.83
C ILE A 613 33.91 -5.75 -11.14
N ARG A 614 35.12 -5.83 -11.68
CA ARG A 614 35.83 -4.65 -12.19
C ARG A 614 35.66 -4.56 -13.69
N ILE A 615 35.28 -3.38 -14.17
CA ILE A 615 35.12 -3.11 -15.59
C ILE A 615 35.77 -1.79 -15.96
N ARG A 616 36.51 -1.80 -17.07
CA ARG A 616 37.16 -0.64 -17.66
C ARG A 616 36.69 -0.45 -19.09
N TYR A 617 36.82 0.77 -19.56
CA TYR A 617 36.53 1.08 -20.95
C TYR A 617 37.41 0.28 -21.92
N ALA A 618 36.76 -0.39 -22.86
CA ALA A 618 37.37 -0.94 -24.05
C ALA A 618 36.37 -0.82 -25.22
N PRO A 619 36.83 -0.54 -26.46
CA PRO A 619 35.93 -0.47 -27.62
C PRO A 619 35.15 -1.78 -27.81
N LEU A 620 33.82 -1.68 -27.86
CA LEU A 620 32.93 -2.81 -28.06
C LEU A 620 32.71 -3.09 -29.55
N ASN A 621 32.42 -4.34 -29.89
CA ASN A 621 32.07 -4.81 -31.23
C ASN A 621 30.63 -5.35 -31.24
N GLY A 622 29.91 -5.12 -32.33
CA GLY A 622 28.61 -5.71 -32.56
C GLY A 622 28.71 -7.21 -32.74
N ILE A 623 27.73 -7.94 -32.21
CA ILE A 623 27.69 -9.40 -32.23
C ILE A 623 26.30 -9.92 -32.59
N ASP A 624 26.22 -11.16 -33.10
CA ASP A 624 24.97 -11.91 -33.06
C ASP A 624 24.87 -12.56 -31.67
N ILE A 625 23.92 -12.11 -30.85
CA ILE A 625 23.79 -12.56 -29.45
C ILE A 625 23.37 -14.04 -29.45
N PRO A 626 24.12 -14.94 -28.79
CA PRO A 626 23.75 -16.35 -28.73
C PRO A 626 22.41 -16.54 -28.01
N VAL A 627 21.51 -17.33 -28.61
CA VAL A 627 20.13 -17.49 -28.14
C VAL A 627 20.08 -18.09 -26.72
N GLU A 628 21.05 -18.92 -26.36
CA GLU A 628 21.17 -19.50 -25.02
C GLU A 628 21.49 -18.46 -23.92
N GLN A 629 21.99 -17.28 -24.28
CA GLN A 629 22.22 -16.17 -23.34
C GLN A 629 20.95 -15.35 -23.07
N VAL A 630 19.94 -15.44 -23.95
CA VAL A 630 18.72 -14.63 -23.86
C VAL A 630 17.95 -14.86 -22.55
N PRO A 631 17.70 -16.10 -22.10
CA PRO A 631 17.06 -16.32 -20.80
C PRO A 631 17.90 -15.83 -19.60
N LEU A 632 19.23 -15.79 -19.75
CA LEU A 632 20.19 -15.43 -18.71
C LEU A 632 20.39 -13.91 -18.57
N ALA A 633 20.01 -13.14 -19.59
CA ALA A 633 20.14 -11.68 -19.67
C ALA A 633 18.80 -10.97 -19.98
N ILE A 634 17.66 -11.67 -19.83
CA ILE A 634 16.35 -11.20 -20.32
C ILE A 634 15.96 -9.82 -19.76
N ASP A 635 16.44 -9.51 -18.56
CA ASP A 635 16.15 -8.31 -17.83
C ASP A 635 17.20 -7.21 -18.09
N GLU A 636 18.35 -7.57 -18.68
CA GLU A 636 19.51 -6.72 -18.90
C GLU A 636 19.55 -6.12 -20.32
N PHE A 637 18.69 -6.61 -21.23
CA PHE A 637 18.64 -6.17 -22.62
C PHE A 637 18.46 -4.66 -22.83
N PRO A 638 17.61 -3.93 -22.07
CA PRO A 638 17.54 -2.47 -22.18
C PRO A 638 18.90 -1.79 -22.08
N ALA A 639 19.74 -2.19 -21.12
CA ALA A 639 21.09 -1.64 -20.98
C ALA A 639 22.06 -2.19 -22.06
N LEU A 640 21.94 -3.47 -22.42
CA LEU A 640 22.76 -4.05 -23.50
C LEU A 640 22.48 -3.42 -24.87
N PHE A 641 21.27 -2.91 -25.11
CA PHE A 641 20.96 -2.14 -26.33
C PHE A 641 21.71 -0.81 -26.37
N ILE A 642 21.92 -0.16 -25.22
CA ILE A 642 22.78 1.02 -25.11
C ILE A 642 24.25 0.63 -25.35
N ALA A 643 24.71 -0.51 -24.83
CA ALA A 643 26.04 -1.03 -25.15
C ALA A 643 26.20 -1.27 -26.66
N ALA A 644 25.20 -1.87 -27.32
CA ALA A 644 25.17 -2.12 -28.75
C ALA A 644 25.20 -0.84 -29.59
N ALA A 645 24.46 0.20 -29.18
CA ALA A 645 24.48 1.52 -29.84
C ALA A 645 25.87 2.18 -29.81
N ASN A 646 26.68 1.85 -28.79
CA ASN A 646 28.06 2.33 -28.61
C ASN A 646 29.13 1.37 -29.16
N ALA A 647 28.74 0.25 -29.77
CA ALA A 647 29.67 -0.72 -30.35
C ALA A 647 30.04 -0.34 -31.81
N SER A 648 31.07 -0.99 -32.36
CA SER A 648 31.37 -0.95 -33.79
C SER A 648 30.65 -2.08 -34.53
N GLY A 649 29.87 -1.76 -35.56
CA GLY A 649 29.11 -2.75 -36.34
C GLY A 649 27.70 -3.02 -35.81
N THR A 650 27.06 -4.09 -36.29
CA THR A 650 25.67 -4.41 -35.95
C THR A 650 25.60 -5.47 -34.84
N THR A 651 24.77 -5.22 -33.82
CA THR A 651 24.39 -6.25 -32.82
C THR A 651 22.99 -6.77 -33.14
N ARG A 652 22.78 -8.09 -33.11
CA ARG A 652 21.51 -8.74 -33.43
C ARG A 652 21.01 -9.59 -32.28
N LEU A 653 19.78 -9.32 -31.82
CA LEU A 653 19.06 -10.14 -30.84
C LEU A 653 17.95 -10.93 -31.53
N ARG A 654 17.83 -12.22 -31.23
CA ARG A 654 16.75 -13.13 -31.69
C ARG A 654 16.26 -14.00 -30.53
N GLY A 655 15.08 -14.59 -30.65
CA GLY A 655 14.46 -15.48 -29.64
C GLY A 655 14.13 -14.79 -28.31
N ALA A 656 13.78 -13.50 -28.35
CA ALA A 656 13.54 -12.65 -27.18
C ALA A 656 12.09 -12.14 -27.10
N GLU A 657 11.11 -12.91 -27.59
CA GLU A 657 9.68 -12.56 -27.59
C GLU A 657 9.16 -12.21 -26.19
N GLU A 658 9.73 -12.84 -25.16
CA GLU A 658 9.40 -12.64 -23.75
C GLU A 658 9.67 -11.19 -23.27
N LEU A 659 10.50 -10.41 -23.96
CA LEU A 659 10.69 -8.97 -23.70
C LEU A 659 9.46 -8.13 -24.02
N ARG A 660 8.57 -8.61 -24.91
CA ARG A 660 7.37 -7.87 -25.32
C ARG A 660 6.23 -7.92 -24.30
N VAL A 661 6.31 -8.84 -23.32
CA VAL A 661 5.25 -9.13 -22.35
C VAL A 661 5.69 -8.88 -20.90
N LYS A 662 6.67 -8.00 -20.70
CA LYS A 662 7.17 -7.55 -19.38
C LYS A 662 6.28 -6.43 -18.83
N GLU A 663 6.85 -5.54 -18.02
CA GLU A 663 6.16 -4.33 -17.53
C GLU A 663 5.68 -3.44 -18.69
N SER A 664 6.41 -3.44 -19.80
CA SER A 664 6.06 -2.86 -21.10
C SER A 664 6.55 -3.79 -22.23
N ASP A 665 6.27 -3.43 -23.49
CA ASP A 665 6.99 -4.02 -24.63
C ASP A 665 8.39 -3.38 -24.69
N ARG A 666 9.37 -4.03 -24.04
CA ARG A 666 10.72 -3.49 -23.91
C ARG A 666 11.47 -3.41 -25.23
N ILE A 667 11.14 -4.25 -26.22
CA ILE A 667 11.77 -4.17 -27.55
C ILE A 667 11.32 -2.87 -28.22
N GLN A 668 10.01 -2.65 -28.29
CA GLN A 668 9.47 -1.48 -28.95
C GLN A 668 9.84 -0.19 -28.23
N ALA A 669 9.73 -0.15 -26.91
CA ALA A 669 10.02 1.05 -26.13
C ALA A 669 11.51 1.46 -26.20
N MET A 670 12.43 0.48 -26.21
CA MET A 670 13.85 0.78 -26.45
C MET A 670 14.11 1.21 -27.90
N ALA A 671 13.46 0.60 -28.89
CA ALA A 671 13.55 1.02 -30.28
C ALA A 671 13.10 2.47 -30.48
N ASP A 672 11.95 2.84 -29.92
CA ASP A 672 11.41 4.19 -30.01
C ASP A 672 12.36 5.23 -29.38
N GLY A 673 12.88 4.95 -28.19
CA GLY A 673 13.85 5.84 -27.54
C GLY A 673 15.21 5.90 -28.27
N LEU A 674 15.69 4.78 -28.81
CA LEU A 674 16.90 4.75 -29.66
C LEU A 674 16.70 5.57 -30.94
N ALA A 675 15.50 5.52 -31.54
CA ALA A 675 15.15 6.35 -32.69
C ALA A 675 15.27 7.85 -32.38
N VAL A 676 14.78 8.26 -31.20
CA VAL A 676 14.86 9.65 -30.73
C VAL A 676 16.31 10.12 -30.60
N LEU A 677 17.20 9.26 -30.11
CA LEU A 677 18.63 9.57 -30.01
C LEU A 677 19.36 9.54 -31.37
N GLY A 678 18.70 9.06 -32.43
CA GLY A 678 19.26 8.95 -33.78
C GLY A 678 20.05 7.66 -34.02
N VAL A 679 19.79 6.60 -33.25
CA VAL A 679 20.42 5.29 -33.44
C VAL A 679 19.66 4.47 -34.48
N GLU A 680 20.34 4.03 -35.52
CA GLU A 680 19.77 3.15 -36.55
C GLU A 680 19.52 1.74 -35.99
N HIS A 681 18.31 1.25 -36.18
CA HIS A 681 17.92 -0.08 -35.73
C HIS A 681 16.78 -0.63 -36.59
N THR A 682 16.56 -1.95 -36.53
CA THR A 682 15.43 -2.63 -37.17
C THR A 682 14.81 -3.61 -36.18
N VAL A 683 13.54 -3.37 -35.82
CA VAL A 683 12.77 -4.29 -34.97
C VAL A 683 12.30 -5.48 -35.80
N VAL A 684 12.46 -6.69 -35.26
CA VAL A 684 11.89 -7.92 -35.79
C VAL A 684 10.94 -8.53 -34.76
N GLU A 685 10.18 -9.56 -35.13
CA GLU A 685 9.16 -10.14 -34.26
C GLU A 685 9.73 -10.63 -32.91
N ASP A 686 10.88 -11.30 -32.96
CA ASP A 686 11.55 -11.94 -31.83
C ASP A 686 12.79 -11.18 -31.31
N GLY A 687 12.99 -9.92 -31.71
CA GLY A 687 14.20 -9.18 -31.34
C GLY A 687 14.41 -7.86 -32.07
N ILE A 688 15.68 -7.45 -32.18
CA ILE A 688 16.09 -6.15 -32.73
C ILE A 688 17.53 -6.23 -33.27
N ASP A 689 17.78 -5.53 -34.39
CA ASP A 689 19.12 -5.24 -34.91
C ASP A 689 19.48 -3.79 -34.59
N ILE A 690 20.64 -3.54 -33.99
CA ILE A 690 21.11 -2.20 -33.61
C ILE A 690 22.45 -1.94 -34.32
N VAL A 691 22.52 -0.86 -35.10
CA VAL A 691 23.73 -0.44 -35.79
C VAL A 691 24.50 0.53 -34.89
N GLY A 692 25.61 0.05 -34.34
CA GLY A 692 26.43 0.82 -33.41
C GLY A 692 27.29 1.87 -34.11
N ASN A 693 27.45 3.02 -33.44
CA ASN A 693 28.26 4.16 -33.88
C ASN A 693 29.38 4.48 -32.88
N GLY A 694 29.95 3.45 -32.27
CA GLY A 694 31.07 3.55 -31.33
C GLY A 694 32.30 4.18 -31.98
N SER A 695 32.65 5.42 -31.59
CA SER A 695 33.76 6.16 -32.18
C SER A 695 34.54 6.96 -31.12
N GLY A 696 35.39 6.27 -30.35
CA GLY A 696 36.36 6.89 -29.44
C GLY A 696 35.82 8.07 -28.62
N ASP A 697 36.34 9.27 -28.84
CA ASP A 697 35.99 10.47 -28.07
C ASP A 697 34.75 11.23 -28.56
N THR A 698 34.12 10.84 -29.67
CA THR A 698 32.93 11.53 -30.19
C THR A 698 31.63 10.92 -29.67
N PRO A 699 30.59 11.73 -29.39
CA PRO A 699 29.27 11.20 -29.03
C PRO A 699 28.78 10.17 -30.05
N SER A 700 28.19 9.08 -29.55
CA SER A 700 27.69 8.00 -30.41
C SER A 700 26.31 8.33 -31.00
N TYR A 701 25.56 9.20 -30.33
CA TYR A 701 24.21 9.62 -30.70
C TYR A 701 23.87 11.01 -30.12
N GLY A 702 22.72 11.57 -30.49
CA GLY A 702 22.23 12.86 -30.00
C GLY A 702 21.63 12.79 -28.59
N GLY A 703 20.94 13.86 -28.19
CA GLY A 703 20.03 13.86 -27.03
C GLY A 703 18.56 13.82 -27.47
N GLY A 704 17.64 13.99 -26.54
CA GLY A 704 16.21 14.02 -26.84
C GLY A 704 15.32 13.69 -25.65
N ARG A 705 14.01 13.60 -25.90
CA ARG A 705 13.02 13.27 -24.88
C ARG A 705 12.44 11.88 -25.13
N VAL A 706 12.57 10.99 -24.16
CA VAL A 706 12.15 9.59 -24.22
C VAL A 706 11.10 9.32 -23.12
N ASP A 707 10.19 8.39 -23.39
CA ASP A 707 9.20 7.93 -22.41
C ASP A 707 9.59 6.54 -21.92
N SER A 708 9.75 6.37 -20.61
CA SER A 708 10.05 5.06 -20.03
C SER A 708 8.85 4.12 -20.01
N LEU A 709 7.65 4.64 -20.26
CA LEU A 709 6.36 3.93 -20.15
C LEU A 709 6.15 3.33 -18.75
N GLY A 710 6.76 3.94 -17.73
CA GLY A 710 6.79 3.43 -16.36
C GLY A 710 7.68 2.20 -16.17
N ASP A 711 8.51 1.81 -17.14
CA ASP A 711 9.49 0.73 -16.98
C ASP A 711 10.82 1.28 -16.45
N HIS A 712 11.14 0.91 -15.20
CA HIS A 712 12.37 1.32 -14.51
C HIS A 712 13.65 0.97 -15.29
N ARG A 713 13.67 -0.14 -16.04
CA ARG A 713 14.86 -0.57 -16.77
C ARG A 713 15.11 0.28 -18.01
N ILE A 714 14.04 0.72 -18.64
CA ILE A 714 14.10 1.66 -19.78
C ILE A 714 14.60 3.01 -19.28
N ALA A 715 14.06 3.50 -18.17
CA ALA A 715 14.50 4.75 -17.56
C ALA A 715 16.00 4.74 -17.22
N MET A 716 16.47 3.69 -16.51
CA MET A 716 17.88 3.58 -16.15
C MET A 716 18.80 3.35 -17.36
N ALA A 717 18.35 2.62 -18.39
CA ALA A 717 19.09 2.43 -19.63
C ALA A 717 19.32 3.77 -20.37
N PHE A 718 18.27 4.58 -20.55
CA PHE A 718 18.43 5.88 -21.20
C PHE A 718 19.19 6.88 -20.31
N ALA A 719 19.17 6.73 -18.98
CA ALA A 719 20.00 7.55 -18.10
C ALA A 719 21.48 7.30 -18.33
N ILE A 720 21.92 6.03 -18.41
CA ILE A 720 23.32 5.72 -18.72
C ILE A 720 23.69 6.04 -20.17
N ALA A 721 22.72 6.07 -21.09
CA ALA A 721 22.96 6.47 -22.47
C ALA A 721 23.52 7.90 -22.57
N ALA A 722 23.15 8.81 -21.66
CA ALA A 722 23.60 10.20 -21.64
C ALA A 722 25.13 10.36 -21.54
N LEU A 723 25.85 9.37 -20.99
CA LEU A 723 27.32 9.35 -20.96
C LEU A 723 27.96 9.48 -22.35
N ARG A 724 27.21 9.10 -23.41
CA ARG A 724 27.66 9.08 -24.81
C ARG A 724 26.76 9.88 -25.76
N ALA A 725 25.86 10.69 -25.20
CA ALA A 725 24.98 11.59 -25.94
C ALA A 725 25.68 12.92 -26.26
N GLY A 726 25.29 13.54 -27.37
CA GLY A 726 25.74 14.88 -27.76
C GLY A 726 24.94 16.03 -27.15
N ASP A 727 23.80 15.75 -26.52
CA ASP A 727 22.90 16.72 -25.88
C ASP A 727 22.14 16.03 -24.72
N ASP A 728 21.38 16.80 -23.93
CA ASP A 728 20.60 16.30 -22.80
C ASP A 728 19.62 15.18 -23.20
N ILE A 729 19.46 14.18 -22.33
CA ILE A 729 18.38 13.20 -22.40
C ILE A 729 17.36 13.48 -21.30
N VAL A 730 16.11 13.69 -21.69
CA VAL A 730 14.97 13.89 -20.78
C VAL A 730 14.11 12.63 -20.80
N ILE A 731 13.95 11.98 -19.66
CA ILE A 731 13.31 10.67 -19.53
C ILE A 731 12.06 10.82 -18.69
N ASP A 732 10.89 10.60 -19.29
CA ASP A 732 9.61 10.70 -18.60
C ASP A 732 9.25 9.43 -17.82
N ASP A 733 8.38 9.59 -16.81
CA ASP A 733 7.73 8.52 -16.06
C ASP A 733 8.70 7.59 -15.27
N CYS A 734 9.78 8.17 -14.74
CA CYS A 734 10.89 7.49 -14.05
C CYS A 734 10.61 7.08 -12.60
N ALA A 735 9.43 7.34 -12.06
CA ALA A 735 9.19 7.13 -10.63
C ALA A 735 9.29 5.65 -10.20
N ASN A 736 9.00 4.73 -11.11
CA ASN A 736 9.12 3.30 -10.85
C ASN A 736 10.57 2.83 -10.67
N VAL A 737 11.58 3.65 -10.96
CA VAL A 737 12.99 3.34 -10.63
C VAL A 737 13.16 3.09 -9.13
N ALA A 738 12.46 3.84 -8.27
CA ALA A 738 12.54 3.66 -6.83
C ALA A 738 12.00 2.30 -6.34
N THR A 739 11.16 1.61 -7.12
CA THR A 739 10.60 0.30 -6.74
C THR A 739 11.64 -0.82 -6.77
N SER A 740 12.66 -0.70 -7.63
CA SER A 740 13.69 -1.71 -7.85
C SER A 740 15.10 -1.25 -7.51
N PHE A 741 15.38 0.05 -7.67
CA PHE A 741 16.69 0.64 -7.42
C PHE A 741 16.56 2.04 -6.76
N PRO A 742 16.16 2.11 -5.47
CA PRO A 742 15.95 3.38 -4.76
C PRO A 742 17.13 4.36 -4.82
N SER A 743 18.36 3.85 -4.75
CA SER A 743 19.58 4.66 -4.72
C SER A 743 20.20 4.90 -6.10
N PHE A 744 19.49 4.64 -7.22
CA PHE A 744 20.06 4.72 -8.56
C PHE A 744 20.66 6.11 -8.86
N VAL A 745 19.89 7.17 -8.65
CA VAL A 745 20.32 8.56 -8.94
C VAL A 745 21.54 8.95 -8.10
N GLU A 746 21.54 8.61 -6.81
CA GLU A 746 22.67 8.86 -5.91
C GLU A 746 23.94 8.16 -6.43
N LEU A 747 23.84 6.87 -6.78
CA LEU A 747 24.98 6.09 -7.27
C LEU A 747 25.46 6.55 -8.66
N ALA A 748 24.54 6.91 -9.54
CA ALA A 748 24.85 7.48 -10.86
C ALA A 748 25.63 8.79 -10.72
N ASN A 749 25.15 9.71 -9.87
CA ASN A 749 25.86 10.96 -9.61
C ASN A 749 27.23 10.72 -8.95
N ARG A 750 27.35 9.71 -8.09
CA ARG A 750 28.61 9.35 -7.42
C ARG A 750 29.70 8.86 -8.37
N ILE A 751 29.34 8.23 -9.49
CA ILE A 751 30.31 7.84 -10.54
C ILE A 751 30.61 8.94 -11.55
N GLY A 752 30.07 10.15 -11.34
CA GLY A 752 30.31 11.30 -12.20
C GLY A 752 29.33 11.44 -13.37
N MET A 753 28.15 10.81 -13.32
CA MET A 753 27.02 11.21 -14.17
C MET A 753 26.35 12.46 -13.58
N SER A 754 25.53 13.15 -14.38
CA SER A 754 24.75 14.30 -13.93
C SER A 754 23.27 14.05 -14.19
N VAL A 755 22.63 13.39 -13.22
CA VAL A 755 21.20 13.00 -13.23
C VAL A 755 20.43 13.91 -12.29
N ASN A 756 19.56 14.75 -12.85
CA ASN A 756 18.67 15.64 -12.11
C ASN A 756 17.25 15.09 -12.13
N VAL A 757 16.59 15.08 -10.96
CA VAL A 757 15.19 14.64 -10.83
C VAL A 757 14.28 15.87 -10.89
N GLU A 758 13.38 15.91 -11.87
CA GLU A 758 12.37 16.94 -12.05
C GLU A 758 10.99 16.36 -11.70
N GLY A 759 10.16 17.11 -10.96
CA GLY A 759 8.76 16.72 -10.69
C GLY A 759 8.52 15.81 -9.47
N GLY A 760 9.54 15.49 -8.67
CA GLY A 760 9.41 14.96 -7.31
C GLY A 760 9.56 16.11 -6.29
N HIS A 761 8.68 16.22 -5.30
CA HIS A 761 8.78 17.28 -4.30
C HIS A 761 10.01 17.10 -3.39
N ASP A 762 10.79 18.18 -3.23
CA ASP A 762 11.72 18.44 -2.12
C ASP A 762 11.01 18.42 -0.75
#